data_AF-A0A841P0M8-F1
#
_entry.id   AF-A0A841P0M8-F1
#
_cell.length_a   1.000
_cell.length_b   1.000
_cell.length_c   1.000
_cell.angle_alpha   90.00
_cell.angle_beta   90.00
_cell.angle_gamma   90.00
#
_symmetry.space_group_name_H-M   'P 1'
#
loop_
_entity.id
_entity.type
_entity.pdbx_description
1 polymer ?
#
loop_
_entity_poly.entity_id
_entity_poly.type
_entity_poly.pdbx_seq_one_letter_code
_entity_poly.pdbx_strand_id
1 'polypeptide(L)'
;MELVVEDAGFREGLDKPGYRLLQRSDSGLAYWNTRLARRDAGARYHGVTHEYLDVPGGVQELRSAWYKDHASGSNRVDKFERDARLLLEALEKDPDNQRYWFYLAQSYRDAGRTAEAAVAYAKRAAMGGWDEEAWNARLQEARCLRTLGDEAGFIGQALAAFNQRPQRAEPLYDLARFYREKGMNDASVLFSEAGLAVKRPEDILFIEDYAYTTGLLEEYAIAANYARDPVRKDRGFAACNWLALNRTISDGPRELAWSNLFFYVQPAKTVMPSFSARPVGFTAPDGYRLSKPSVTLWGSQIVLLQRTANYTLAEDNLQYDTPDGVPAHTRNFLLQLSDELAIQSASEILPPADMPEPAFDRVLGFEDMRLFAWRDALWGVSCVRELTPEGWCEQVIARIDEGGACRLIDWHVLRPAGPRVHEKNWMPQVKPPTAEAGGEKLQFICFGDSIRIVDERAATVLETSPAIATHKFRGGTQLIAFVGGWLALIHEVQWRTAEKLHWCMHRFVWFDETTVLRKVSRPFFFNKKGPEFAAGLAWHPDEARLLISYSVADSESWIATVDAGEVQALLEDADSLPSGVADTASRLTLSSPASRLQPDHSAHTAPPTETGMKPDRAGDGAAGDRGEALVEAIASRRVKSTEEFFYELAPFLRDVDSPLERRERSRRFDARINPFLGSDDTALPQINCFYQVMSDKAEHRTLIAATTSMRAAGHPVRVWSYAPEKLEFLIPHGIEIRNADDVMPRALFERIVAGSEIRYFSDVFRYALLYEHGGLWMDSDVVMLRPFPFRGDHFFNLQWRGAHKGHFICGNVMYAQPYSRHLRALYEISIERFHNANGKEFGDIGPKLLSDYIASDRGSELQEWVFSPMFFNTIDWTEIDRFEKPIVELADYLNDDRVVGLHLWTARNDAQPGGEGAPLISQLISPLDSFPTLTSLADRFNTDKNRHTGNHHCYARIYDRLLSPRRLSMRQLMEIGLCRGLAEGNQTETPSVSLWHSYFPFCQVVGVDLTDFSPLNNERFKSFVCDQSKLGELRGVAAKLEPGSLDVIIDDGSHASFDEQLTLREFFPLLAEGGWYFIEDLDWQPPGEDAGKITLTKTLLREIQQHGSARSVDPLGVSALADQFAEILFFDSHYELNRARLLGGLVAIRKGASGHVHQARCITAR
;
A
#
# COMPACT_ATOMS: atom_id res chain seq x y z
N MET A 1 44.85 -19.09 -22.21
CA MET A 1 44.34 -20.11 -21.27
C MET A 1 45.46 -20.63 -20.39
N GLU A 2 45.15 -20.94 -19.15
CA GLU A 2 46.04 -21.46 -18.11
C GLU A 2 45.40 -22.70 -17.47
N LEU A 3 46.15 -23.78 -17.26
CA LEU A 3 45.66 -24.97 -16.56
C LEU A 3 45.91 -24.81 -15.06
N VAL A 4 44.84 -24.80 -14.27
CA VAL A 4 44.87 -24.79 -12.81
C VAL A 4 44.69 -26.21 -12.32
N VAL A 5 45.62 -26.70 -11.50
CA VAL A 5 45.60 -28.04 -10.90
C VAL A 5 45.34 -27.88 -9.42
N GLU A 6 44.23 -28.42 -8.94
CA GLU A 6 43.85 -28.38 -7.52
C GLU A 6 44.41 -29.58 -6.75
N ASP A 7 44.53 -30.73 -7.40
CA ASP A 7 45.17 -31.93 -6.85
C ASP A 7 46.27 -32.44 -7.79
N ALA A 8 47.52 -32.42 -7.31
CA ALA A 8 48.69 -32.84 -8.07
C ALA A 8 48.70 -34.34 -8.43
N GLY A 9 47.94 -35.17 -7.69
CA GLY A 9 47.80 -36.61 -7.93
C GLY A 9 46.92 -36.96 -9.13
N PHE A 10 46.25 -35.99 -9.75
CA PHE A 10 45.26 -36.24 -10.83
C PHE A 10 45.79 -37.07 -12.00
N ARG A 11 47.11 -37.04 -12.24
CA ARG A 11 47.78 -37.76 -13.33
C ARG A 11 47.65 -39.28 -13.18
N GLU A 12 47.66 -39.79 -11.95
CA GLU A 12 47.56 -41.23 -11.67
C GLU A 12 46.16 -41.77 -11.99
N GLY A 13 45.15 -40.89 -11.98
CA GLY A 13 43.76 -41.21 -12.33
C GLY A 13 43.43 -41.14 -13.82
N LEU A 14 44.39 -40.83 -14.70
CA LEU A 14 44.14 -40.69 -16.15
C LEU A 14 44.10 -42.05 -16.90
N ASP A 15 43.14 -42.93 -16.59
CA ASP A 15 42.99 -44.28 -17.16
C ASP A 15 42.04 -44.39 -18.40
N LYS A 16 41.14 -43.43 -18.59
CA LYS A 16 40.17 -43.35 -19.71
C LYS A 16 40.73 -42.78 -21.02
N PRO A 17 40.03 -42.98 -22.16
CA PRO A 17 40.42 -42.45 -23.47
C PRO A 17 40.46 -40.92 -23.57
N GLY A 18 39.67 -40.18 -22.78
CA GLY A 18 39.73 -38.72 -22.73
C GLY A 18 39.02 -38.10 -21.53
N TYR A 19 39.27 -36.80 -21.32
CA TYR A 19 38.76 -36.05 -20.17
C TYR A 19 38.23 -34.67 -20.54
N ARG A 20 37.09 -34.33 -19.94
CA ARG A 20 36.53 -32.98 -19.92
C ARG A 20 37.06 -32.25 -18.69
N LEU A 21 37.53 -31.02 -18.91
CA LEU A 21 37.95 -30.12 -17.84
C LEU A 21 37.01 -28.92 -17.85
N LEU A 22 36.70 -28.41 -16.66
CA LEU A 22 35.91 -27.20 -16.53
C LEU A 22 36.74 -26.03 -17.04
N GLN A 23 36.21 -25.22 -17.94
CA GLN A 23 36.82 -23.98 -18.41
C GLN A 23 36.07 -22.81 -17.80
N ARG A 24 36.77 -21.87 -17.16
CA ARG A 24 36.20 -20.69 -16.48
C ARG A 24 36.82 -19.43 -17.06
N SER A 25 36.01 -18.47 -17.49
CA SER A 25 36.48 -17.13 -17.88
C SER A 25 36.31 -16.10 -16.75
N ASP A 26 37.04 -14.99 -16.83
CA ASP A 26 36.85 -13.86 -15.92
C ASP A 26 35.46 -13.19 -16.08
N SER A 27 34.74 -13.47 -17.18
CA SER A 27 33.36 -13.03 -17.40
C SER A 27 32.30 -13.90 -16.70
N GLY A 28 32.71 -14.91 -15.94
CA GLY A 28 31.80 -15.82 -15.22
C GLY A 28 31.26 -16.99 -16.05
N LEU A 29 31.65 -17.12 -17.33
CA LEU A 29 31.24 -18.26 -18.17
C LEU A 29 32.01 -19.52 -17.73
N ALA A 30 31.28 -20.58 -17.41
CA ALA A 30 31.86 -21.88 -17.06
C ALA A 30 31.22 -23.02 -17.89
N TYR A 31 32.04 -23.86 -18.51
CA TYR A 31 31.55 -25.02 -19.26
C TYR A 31 32.58 -26.15 -19.32
N TRP A 32 32.10 -27.38 -19.45
CA TRP A 32 32.95 -28.56 -19.63
C TRP A 32 33.46 -28.64 -21.06
N ASN A 33 34.77 -28.78 -21.22
CA ASN A 33 35.40 -28.89 -22.53
C ASN A 33 36.36 -30.08 -22.57
N THR A 34 36.28 -30.91 -23.61
CA THR A 34 37.22 -32.01 -23.83
C THR A 34 38.59 -31.44 -24.20
N ARG A 35 39.56 -31.57 -23.29
CA ARG A 35 40.90 -30.97 -23.45
C ARG A 35 42.04 -31.97 -23.36
N LEU A 36 41.80 -33.14 -22.76
CA LEU A 36 42.78 -34.20 -22.68
C LEU A 36 42.26 -35.43 -23.42
N ALA A 37 43.11 -36.04 -24.23
CA ALA A 37 42.84 -37.31 -24.90
C ALA A 37 44.09 -38.19 -24.81
N ARG A 38 43.88 -39.49 -24.65
CA ARG A 38 44.96 -40.48 -24.72
C ARG A 38 45.46 -40.54 -26.15
N ARG A 39 46.79 -40.54 -26.33
CA ARG A 39 47.44 -40.44 -27.64
C ARG A 39 46.95 -41.48 -28.66
N ASP A 40 46.62 -42.68 -28.21
CA ASP A 40 46.17 -43.80 -29.04
C ASP A 40 44.64 -43.93 -29.15
N ALA A 41 43.86 -43.01 -28.54
CA ALA A 41 42.40 -43.04 -28.57
C ALA A 41 41.80 -42.74 -29.96
N GLY A 42 42.63 -42.34 -30.93
CA GLY A 42 42.15 -41.99 -32.26
C GLY A 42 41.35 -40.68 -32.33
N ALA A 43 41.53 -39.79 -31.35
CA ALA A 43 40.79 -38.53 -31.25
C ALA A 43 40.93 -37.64 -32.52
N ARG A 44 39.86 -36.92 -32.87
CA ARG A 44 39.79 -36.05 -34.07
C ARG A 44 39.08 -34.74 -33.74
N TYR A 45 39.55 -33.64 -34.32
CA TYR A 45 38.82 -32.37 -34.28
C TYR A 45 37.77 -32.32 -35.39
N HIS A 46 36.58 -31.83 -35.06
CA HIS A 46 35.47 -31.66 -35.99
C HIS A 46 34.98 -30.22 -36.00
N GLY A 47 34.76 -29.66 -37.19
CA GLY A 47 34.22 -28.32 -37.42
C GLY A 47 35.13 -27.48 -38.34
N VAL A 48 34.54 -26.51 -39.06
CA VAL A 48 35.30 -25.53 -39.87
C VAL A 48 35.76 -24.31 -39.06
N THR A 49 35.06 -24.06 -37.97
CA THR A 49 35.38 -23.16 -36.84
C THR A 49 34.62 -23.70 -35.62
N HIS A 50 34.92 -23.21 -34.41
CA HIS A 50 34.39 -23.75 -33.15
C HIS A 50 34.57 -25.29 -33.04
N GLU A 51 35.78 -25.74 -33.38
CA GLU A 51 36.13 -27.17 -33.41
C GLU A 51 35.94 -27.82 -32.04
N TYR A 52 35.48 -29.07 -32.03
CA TYR A 52 35.43 -29.90 -30.83
C TYR A 52 36.26 -31.17 -31.03
N LEU A 53 36.83 -31.69 -29.95
CA LEU A 53 37.61 -32.92 -29.95
C LEU A 53 36.68 -34.11 -29.70
N ASP A 54 36.45 -34.91 -30.73
CA ASP A 54 35.83 -36.23 -30.59
C ASP A 54 36.87 -37.25 -30.14
N VAL A 55 36.54 -38.05 -29.14
CA VAL A 55 37.43 -39.05 -28.56
C VAL A 55 36.71 -40.40 -28.58
N PRO A 56 37.07 -41.30 -29.50
CA PRO A 56 36.56 -42.66 -29.54
C PRO A 56 36.77 -43.38 -28.20
N GLY A 57 35.71 -44.01 -27.68
CA GLY A 57 35.71 -44.66 -26.37
C GLY A 57 35.23 -43.78 -25.20
N GLY A 58 34.85 -42.53 -25.47
CA GLY A 58 34.19 -41.65 -24.50
C GLY A 58 35.13 -40.82 -23.65
N VAL A 59 34.55 -39.89 -22.89
CA VAL A 59 35.27 -38.92 -22.06
C VAL A 59 34.67 -38.83 -20.66
N GLN A 60 35.51 -38.59 -19.64
CA GLN A 60 35.10 -38.44 -18.25
C GLN A 60 35.39 -37.03 -17.72
N GLU A 61 34.58 -36.51 -16.80
CA GLU A 61 34.86 -35.24 -16.11
C GLU A 61 36.05 -35.40 -15.16
N LEU A 62 37.01 -34.48 -15.26
CA LEU A 62 38.13 -34.36 -14.34
C LEU A 62 37.92 -33.12 -13.48
N ARG A 63 37.59 -33.31 -12.20
CA ARG A 63 37.30 -32.21 -11.25
C ARG A 63 38.52 -31.69 -10.52
N SER A 64 39.63 -32.43 -10.52
CA SER A 64 40.89 -32.09 -9.87
C SER A 64 41.73 -31.05 -10.64
N ALA A 65 41.30 -30.64 -11.84
CA ALA A 65 41.95 -29.61 -12.64
C ALA A 65 40.93 -28.89 -13.53
N TRP A 66 41.18 -27.62 -13.82
CA TRP A 66 40.32 -26.78 -14.66
C TRP A 66 41.14 -25.73 -15.43
N TYR A 67 40.60 -25.17 -16.51
CA TYR A 67 41.27 -24.14 -17.29
C TYR A 67 40.75 -22.74 -16.94
N LYS A 68 41.65 -21.84 -16.55
CA LYS A 68 41.39 -20.40 -16.54
C LYS A 68 41.54 -19.85 -17.95
N ASP A 69 40.44 -19.38 -18.50
CA ASP A 69 40.41 -18.68 -19.77
C ASP A 69 40.54 -17.18 -19.55
N HIS A 70 41.74 -16.66 -19.77
CA HIS A 70 42.05 -15.22 -19.71
C HIS A 70 41.31 -14.37 -20.75
N ALA A 71 40.43 -14.97 -21.56
CA ALA A 71 39.67 -14.31 -22.61
C ALA A 71 40.55 -13.51 -23.59
N SER A 72 41.85 -13.81 -23.63
CA SER A 72 42.86 -13.14 -24.45
C SER A 72 42.77 -13.52 -25.93
N GLY A 73 41.68 -14.18 -26.33
CA GLY A 73 41.39 -14.64 -27.69
C GLY A 73 40.99 -13.51 -28.64
N SER A 74 41.70 -12.39 -28.60
CA SER A 74 41.81 -11.46 -29.72
C SER A 74 42.88 -12.01 -30.64
N ASN A 75 42.49 -12.77 -31.67
CA ASN A 75 43.48 -13.17 -32.68
C ASN A 75 43.18 -12.65 -34.08
N ARG A 76 42.01 -12.05 -34.33
CA ARG A 76 41.67 -11.46 -35.63
C ARG A 76 40.62 -10.35 -35.46
N VAL A 77 40.87 -9.20 -36.07
CA VAL A 77 39.93 -8.04 -36.09
C VAL A 77 38.63 -8.40 -36.83
N ASP A 78 38.70 -9.31 -37.79
CA ASP A 78 37.60 -9.77 -38.64
C ASP A 78 37.02 -11.13 -38.20
N LYS A 79 37.27 -11.58 -36.96
CA LYS A 79 36.93 -12.95 -36.49
C LYS A 79 35.50 -13.37 -36.85
N PHE A 80 34.50 -12.58 -36.47
CA PHE A 80 33.10 -12.96 -36.62
C PHE A 80 32.65 -13.00 -38.09
N GLU A 81 33.12 -12.05 -38.91
CA GLU A 81 32.86 -12.04 -40.35
C GLU A 81 33.55 -13.21 -41.06
N ARG A 82 34.78 -13.54 -40.65
CA ARG A 82 35.50 -14.72 -41.15
C ARG A 82 34.75 -16.01 -40.79
N ASP A 83 34.34 -16.17 -39.53
CA ASP A 83 33.65 -17.35 -39.06
C ASP A 83 32.30 -17.52 -39.79
N ALA A 84 31.53 -16.44 -39.95
CA ALA A 84 30.29 -16.45 -40.74
C ALA A 84 30.52 -16.91 -42.19
N ARG A 85 31.57 -16.40 -42.87
CA ARG A 85 31.90 -16.83 -44.24
C ARG A 85 32.27 -18.31 -44.32
N LEU A 86 33.12 -18.80 -43.42
CA LEU A 86 33.52 -20.22 -43.39
C LEU A 86 32.32 -21.14 -43.13
N LEU A 87 31.42 -20.73 -42.25
CA LEU A 87 30.21 -21.49 -41.92
C LEU A 87 29.20 -21.49 -43.06
N LEU A 88 29.02 -20.37 -43.78
CA LEU A 88 28.20 -20.32 -44.99
C LEU A 88 28.75 -21.26 -46.09
N GLU A 89 30.05 -21.18 -46.40
CA GLU A 89 30.71 -22.06 -47.38
C GLU A 89 30.58 -23.55 -47.00
N ALA A 90 30.58 -23.86 -45.70
CA ALA A 90 30.37 -25.22 -45.20
C ALA A 90 28.91 -25.67 -45.33
N LEU A 91 27.95 -24.79 -45.02
CA LEU A 91 26.51 -25.04 -45.14
C LEU A 91 26.04 -25.19 -46.59
N GLU A 92 26.75 -24.64 -47.58
CA GLU A 92 26.50 -24.94 -49.00
C GLU A 92 26.71 -26.43 -49.32
N LYS A 93 27.63 -27.08 -48.61
CA LYS A 93 27.97 -28.51 -48.80
C LYS A 93 27.19 -29.43 -47.88
N ASP A 94 26.87 -28.95 -46.68
CA ASP A 94 26.18 -29.70 -45.62
C ASP A 94 25.07 -28.83 -45.00
N PRO A 95 23.95 -28.59 -45.72
CA PRO A 95 22.93 -27.61 -45.34
C PRO A 95 22.13 -28.00 -44.09
N ASP A 96 22.17 -29.28 -43.71
CA ASP A 96 21.47 -29.84 -42.55
C ASP A 96 22.36 -29.90 -41.30
N ASN A 97 23.58 -29.34 -41.36
CA ASN A 97 24.50 -29.29 -40.23
C ASN A 97 24.02 -28.31 -39.15
N GLN A 98 23.41 -28.86 -38.11
CA GLN A 98 22.85 -28.12 -36.98
C GLN A 98 23.89 -27.25 -36.28
N ARG A 99 25.09 -27.80 -36.02
CA ARG A 99 26.16 -27.08 -35.32
C ARG A 99 26.62 -25.86 -36.13
N TYR A 100 26.70 -25.98 -37.46
CA TYR A 100 27.08 -24.84 -38.31
C TYR A 100 26.04 -23.73 -38.30
N TRP A 101 24.73 -24.07 -38.34
CA TRP A 101 23.67 -23.08 -38.18
C TRP A 101 23.73 -22.35 -36.84
N PHE A 102 24.00 -23.09 -35.74
CA PHE A 102 24.10 -22.50 -34.41
C PHE A 102 25.25 -21.49 -34.29
N TYR A 103 26.45 -21.86 -34.75
CA TYR A 103 27.60 -20.95 -34.71
C TYR A 103 27.54 -19.84 -35.76
N LEU A 104 26.85 -20.05 -36.88
CA LEU A 104 26.58 -18.98 -37.85
C LEU A 104 25.72 -17.89 -37.20
N ALA A 105 24.66 -18.30 -36.50
CA ALA A 105 23.80 -17.38 -35.77
C ALA A 105 24.55 -16.61 -34.66
N GLN A 106 25.41 -17.28 -33.89
CA GLN A 106 26.29 -16.60 -32.91
C GLN A 106 27.24 -15.62 -33.58
N SER A 107 27.85 -16.00 -34.71
CA SER A 107 28.78 -15.13 -35.44
C SER A 107 28.08 -13.89 -35.98
N TYR A 108 26.86 -14.00 -36.49
CA TYR A 108 26.05 -12.85 -36.88
C TYR A 108 25.70 -11.95 -35.69
N ARG A 109 25.26 -12.54 -34.57
CA ARG A 109 24.93 -11.77 -33.36
C ARG A 109 26.14 -10.96 -32.87
N ASP A 110 27.30 -11.62 -32.76
CA ASP A 110 28.52 -11.00 -32.23
C ASP A 110 29.15 -9.99 -33.22
N ALA A 111 28.80 -10.08 -34.51
CA ALA A 111 29.10 -9.08 -35.53
C ALA A 111 28.11 -7.88 -35.56
N GLY A 112 27.08 -7.88 -34.71
CA GLY A 112 26.02 -6.87 -34.70
C GLY A 112 24.94 -7.04 -35.79
N ARG A 113 25.01 -8.13 -36.56
CA ARG A 113 24.08 -8.49 -37.65
C ARG A 113 22.83 -9.19 -37.10
N THR A 114 22.06 -8.45 -36.31
CA THR A 114 20.98 -8.99 -35.46
C THR A 114 19.85 -9.63 -36.27
N ALA A 115 19.50 -9.07 -37.43
CA ALA A 115 18.45 -9.62 -38.30
C ALA A 115 18.86 -10.98 -38.89
N GLU A 116 20.08 -11.11 -39.42
CA GLU A 116 20.58 -12.38 -39.92
C GLU A 116 20.75 -13.41 -38.80
N ALA A 117 21.16 -12.97 -37.61
CA ALA A 117 21.23 -13.83 -36.44
C ALA A 117 19.87 -14.43 -36.08
N ALA A 118 18.80 -13.62 -36.03
CA ALA A 118 17.44 -14.09 -35.75
C ALA A 118 17.00 -15.18 -36.74
N VAL A 119 17.23 -14.98 -38.04
CA VAL A 119 16.88 -15.97 -39.08
C VAL A 119 17.67 -17.27 -38.91
N ALA A 120 18.98 -17.16 -38.67
CA ALA A 120 19.84 -18.34 -38.48
C ALA A 120 19.48 -19.10 -37.19
N TYR A 121 19.16 -18.40 -36.10
CA TYR A 121 18.68 -19.01 -34.86
C TYR A 121 17.32 -19.68 -35.03
N ALA A 122 16.37 -19.05 -35.71
CA ALA A 122 15.05 -19.63 -36.02
C ALA A 122 15.20 -20.94 -36.80
N LYS A 123 16.07 -20.93 -37.83
CA LYS A 123 16.38 -22.14 -38.58
C LYS A 123 16.99 -23.22 -37.69
N ARG A 124 17.96 -22.88 -36.84
CA ARG A 124 18.56 -23.84 -35.90
C ARG A 124 17.54 -24.40 -34.90
N ALA A 125 16.66 -23.56 -34.37
CA ALA A 125 15.64 -23.93 -33.39
C ALA A 125 14.57 -24.86 -33.96
N ALA A 126 14.34 -24.83 -35.28
CA ALA A 126 13.43 -25.74 -35.99
C ALA A 126 14.08 -27.09 -36.35
N MET A 127 15.41 -27.20 -36.25
CA MET A 127 16.13 -28.46 -36.47
C MET A 127 16.10 -29.32 -35.19
N GLY A 128 16.06 -30.65 -35.35
CA GLY A 128 16.21 -31.59 -34.23
C GLY A 128 17.64 -31.65 -33.67
N GLY A 129 18.00 -32.80 -33.08
CA GLY A 129 19.35 -33.09 -32.59
C GLY A 129 19.55 -32.75 -31.12
N TRP A 130 20.66 -32.10 -30.75
CA TRP A 130 20.91 -31.78 -29.35
C TRP A 130 19.93 -30.72 -28.85
N ASP A 131 19.04 -31.14 -27.97
CA ASP A 131 17.91 -30.33 -27.53
C ASP A 131 18.35 -29.02 -26.85
N GLU A 132 19.41 -29.00 -26.04
CA GLU A 132 19.85 -27.79 -25.31
C GLU A 132 20.32 -26.69 -26.28
N GLU A 133 20.99 -27.08 -27.37
CA GLU A 133 21.44 -26.15 -28.40
C GLU A 133 20.27 -25.59 -29.21
N ALA A 134 19.28 -26.44 -29.54
CA ALA A 134 18.05 -26.01 -30.20
C ALA A 134 17.24 -25.04 -29.33
N TRP A 135 17.15 -25.33 -28.02
CA TRP A 135 16.51 -24.45 -27.04
C TRP A 135 17.24 -23.12 -26.90
N ASN A 136 18.57 -23.15 -26.78
CA ASN A 136 19.35 -21.92 -26.67
C ASN A 136 19.20 -21.09 -27.95
N ALA A 137 19.18 -21.72 -29.13
CA ALA A 137 18.90 -21.02 -30.38
C ALA A 137 17.55 -20.29 -30.35
N ARG A 138 16.48 -20.93 -29.84
CA ARG A 138 15.16 -20.30 -29.69
C ARG A 138 15.17 -19.12 -28.71
N LEU A 139 15.85 -19.25 -27.57
CA LEU A 139 15.99 -18.14 -26.63
C LEU A 139 16.77 -16.96 -27.24
N GLN A 140 17.85 -17.23 -27.97
CA GLN A 140 18.63 -16.19 -28.63
C GLN A 140 17.86 -15.54 -29.79
N GLU A 141 17.05 -16.30 -30.53
CA GLU A 141 16.09 -15.76 -31.50
C GLU A 141 15.17 -14.73 -30.83
N ALA A 142 14.53 -15.10 -29.72
CA ALA A 142 13.66 -14.19 -28.96
C ALA A 142 14.38 -12.88 -28.60
N ARG A 143 15.60 -12.98 -28.08
CA ARG A 143 16.42 -11.80 -27.71
C ARG A 143 16.81 -10.95 -28.92
N CYS A 144 17.11 -11.56 -30.06
CA CYS A 144 17.34 -10.82 -31.31
C CYS A 144 16.07 -10.06 -31.75
N LEU A 145 14.90 -10.71 -31.69
CA LEU A 145 13.62 -10.08 -32.02
C LEU A 145 13.32 -8.89 -31.08
N ARG A 146 13.63 -9.02 -29.78
CA ARG A 146 13.53 -7.90 -28.82
C ARG A 146 14.40 -6.72 -29.23
N THR A 147 15.66 -6.97 -29.58
CA THR A 147 16.61 -5.93 -30.03
C THR A 147 16.16 -5.25 -31.33
N LEU A 148 15.49 -5.98 -32.21
CA LEU A 148 14.92 -5.46 -33.46
C LEU A 148 13.61 -4.69 -33.26
N GLY A 149 13.04 -4.68 -32.04
CA GLY A 149 11.74 -4.08 -31.74
C GLY A 149 10.53 -4.92 -32.15
N ASP A 150 10.73 -6.19 -32.53
CA ASP A 150 9.62 -7.14 -32.77
C ASP A 150 9.16 -7.77 -31.46
N GLU A 151 8.22 -7.08 -30.81
CA GLU A 151 7.71 -7.45 -29.50
C GLU A 151 6.87 -8.73 -29.52
N ALA A 152 6.00 -8.86 -30.54
CA ALA A 152 5.15 -10.04 -30.67
C ALA A 152 5.99 -11.28 -30.93
N GLY A 153 7.02 -11.16 -31.77
CA GLY A 153 8.01 -12.19 -32.01
C GLY A 153 8.80 -12.56 -30.76
N PHE A 154 9.31 -11.57 -30.02
CA PHE A 154 10.00 -11.80 -28.75
C PHE A 154 9.13 -12.58 -27.75
N ILE A 155 7.91 -12.12 -27.49
CA ILE A 155 7.00 -12.76 -26.52
C ILE A 155 6.69 -14.19 -26.97
N GLY A 156 6.35 -14.38 -28.24
CA GLY A 156 6.03 -15.70 -28.80
C GLY A 156 7.19 -16.69 -28.67
N GLN A 157 8.40 -16.27 -29.03
CA GLN A 157 9.58 -17.15 -28.97
C GLN A 157 10.09 -17.38 -27.54
N ALA A 158 9.99 -16.39 -26.64
CA ALA A 158 10.34 -16.58 -25.23
C ALA A 158 9.41 -17.60 -24.55
N LEU A 159 8.10 -17.51 -24.79
CA LEU A 159 7.12 -18.49 -24.30
C LEU A 159 7.34 -19.87 -24.93
N ALA A 160 7.66 -19.92 -26.22
CA ALA A 160 8.00 -21.18 -26.89
C ALA A 160 9.29 -21.81 -26.33
N ALA A 161 10.30 -21.00 -26.00
CA ALA A 161 11.53 -21.47 -25.34
C ALA A 161 11.21 -22.04 -23.94
N PHE A 162 10.37 -21.36 -23.16
CA PHE A 162 9.94 -21.88 -21.85
C PHE A 162 9.15 -23.19 -21.98
N ASN A 163 8.18 -23.26 -22.90
CA ASN A 163 7.41 -24.49 -23.14
C ASN A 163 8.28 -25.67 -23.59
N GLN A 164 9.37 -25.42 -24.33
CA GLN A 164 10.30 -26.45 -24.74
C GLN A 164 11.15 -26.98 -23.56
N ARG A 165 11.54 -26.12 -22.60
CA ARG A 165 12.24 -26.50 -21.37
C ARG A 165 11.71 -25.73 -20.16
N PRO A 166 10.63 -26.20 -19.51
CA PRO A 166 10.03 -25.51 -18.36
C PRO A 166 10.94 -25.41 -17.13
N GLN A 167 12.00 -26.24 -17.07
CA GLN A 167 13.03 -26.17 -16.04
C GLN A 167 14.06 -25.04 -16.26
N ARG A 168 13.96 -24.27 -17.35
CA ARG A 168 14.84 -23.12 -17.65
C ARG A 168 14.11 -21.81 -17.41
N ALA A 169 14.58 -21.02 -16.43
CA ALA A 169 13.94 -19.78 -15.99
C ALA A 169 14.31 -18.56 -16.83
N GLU A 170 15.37 -18.64 -17.64
CA GLU A 170 15.89 -17.51 -18.43
C GLU A 170 14.83 -16.82 -19.32
N PRO A 171 13.92 -17.53 -20.02
CA PRO A 171 12.87 -16.87 -20.79
C PRO A 171 11.86 -16.12 -19.91
N LEU A 172 11.55 -16.63 -18.71
CA LEU A 172 10.65 -15.96 -17.76
C LEU A 172 11.30 -14.71 -17.18
N TYR A 173 12.60 -14.75 -16.89
CA TYR A 173 13.37 -13.57 -16.49
C TYR A 173 13.35 -12.49 -17.59
N ASP A 174 13.59 -12.85 -18.85
CA ASP A 174 13.55 -11.90 -19.97
C ASP A 174 12.16 -11.29 -20.16
N LEU A 175 11.08 -12.06 -19.99
CA LEU A 175 9.69 -11.58 -20.05
C LEU A 175 9.36 -10.67 -18.86
N ALA A 176 9.75 -11.05 -17.64
CA ALA A 176 9.56 -10.24 -16.44
C ALA A 176 10.19 -8.85 -16.61
N ARG A 177 11.44 -8.82 -17.06
CA ARG A 177 12.17 -7.57 -17.34
C ARG A 177 11.53 -6.75 -18.45
N PHE A 178 11.14 -7.38 -19.55
CA PHE A 178 10.50 -6.70 -20.68
C PHE A 178 9.22 -5.97 -20.24
N TYR A 179 8.34 -6.64 -19.49
CA TYR A 179 7.11 -6.02 -19.02
C TYR A 179 7.36 -4.94 -17.95
N ARG A 180 8.38 -5.12 -17.08
CA ARG A 180 8.78 -4.08 -16.11
C ARG A 180 9.25 -2.81 -16.82
N GLU A 181 10.13 -2.93 -17.81
CA GLU A 181 10.68 -1.79 -18.57
C GLU A 181 9.59 -0.98 -19.30
N LYS A 182 8.44 -1.61 -19.57
CA LYS A 182 7.24 -0.98 -20.14
C LYS A 182 6.26 -0.41 -19.11
N GLY A 183 6.55 -0.54 -17.82
CA GLY A 183 5.63 -0.16 -16.74
C GLY A 183 4.44 -1.11 -16.55
N MET A 184 4.43 -2.27 -17.22
CA MET A 184 3.40 -3.29 -17.09
C MET A 184 3.69 -4.22 -15.90
N ASN A 185 3.69 -3.65 -14.69
CA ASN A 185 4.19 -4.30 -13.49
C ASN A 185 3.45 -5.60 -13.11
N ASP A 186 2.12 -5.65 -13.25
CA ASP A 186 1.37 -6.88 -12.94
C ASP A 186 1.77 -8.05 -13.85
N ALA A 187 2.03 -7.79 -15.13
CA ALA A 187 2.53 -8.82 -16.05
C ALA A 187 3.95 -9.24 -15.69
N SER A 188 4.82 -8.29 -15.34
CA SER A 188 6.18 -8.59 -14.87
C SER A 188 6.18 -9.49 -13.62
N VAL A 189 5.30 -9.22 -12.67
CA VAL A 189 5.10 -10.06 -11.48
C VAL A 189 4.71 -11.49 -11.87
N LEU A 190 3.76 -11.68 -12.80
CA LEU A 190 3.33 -13.04 -13.20
C LEU A 190 4.51 -13.89 -13.69
N PHE A 191 5.38 -13.33 -14.52
CA PHE A 191 6.58 -14.02 -15.00
C PHE A 191 7.65 -14.17 -13.92
N SER A 192 7.80 -13.17 -13.05
CA SER A 192 8.74 -13.23 -11.93
C SER A 192 8.37 -14.34 -10.94
N GLU A 193 7.09 -14.43 -10.54
CA GLU A 193 6.60 -15.47 -9.63
C GLU A 193 6.76 -16.87 -10.23
N ALA A 194 6.43 -17.02 -11.53
CA ALA A 194 6.64 -18.27 -12.24
C ALA A 194 8.13 -18.65 -12.29
N GLY A 195 9.02 -17.68 -12.56
CA GLY A 195 10.45 -17.89 -12.64
C GLY A 195 11.07 -18.24 -11.28
N LEU A 196 10.66 -17.55 -10.20
CA LEU A 196 11.15 -17.80 -8.84
C LEU A 196 10.83 -19.21 -8.33
N ALA A 197 9.82 -19.87 -8.89
CA ALA A 197 9.50 -21.26 -8.58
C ALA A 197 10.43 -22.28 -9.28
N VAL A 198 11.20 -21.84 -10.29
CA VAL A 198 12.09 -22.71 -11.07
C VAL A 198 13.46 -22.78 -10.40
N LYS A 199 13.88 -24.00 -10.05
CA LYS A 199 15.23 -24.26 -9.50
C LYS A 199 16.27 -24.24 -10.61
N ARG A 200 17.52 -23.90 -10.26
CA ARG A 200 18.67 -24.01 -11.16
C ARG A 200 18.76 -25.44 -11.73
N PRO A 201 18.79 -25.62 -13.07
CA PRO A 201 18.79 -26.94 -13.70
C PRO A 201 20.17 -27.62 -13.69
N GLU A 202 20.20 -28.91 -14.06
CA GLU A 202 21.41 -29.70 -14.31
C GLU A 202 21.87 -29.65 -15.79
N ASP A 203 21.19 -28.88 -16.64
CA ASP A 203 21.61 -28.60 -18.02
C ASP A 203 23.08 -28.12 -18.07
N ILE A 204 23.76 -28.33 -19.19
CA ILE A 204 25.21 -28.02 -19.31
C ILE A 204 25.49 -26.86 -20.25
N LEU A 205 24.57 -26.53 -21.16
CA LEU A 205 24.76 -25.47 -22.13
C LEU A 205 24.22 -24.12 -21.62
N PHE A 206 25.16 -23.22 -21.34
CA PHE A 206 24.93 -21.78 -21.12
C PHE A 206 23.83 -21.45 -20.08
N ILE A 207 23.90 -22.05 -18.89
CA ILE A 207 23.02 -21.63 -17.78
C ILE A 207 23.40 -20.21 -17.34
N GLU A 208 22.41 -19.34 -17.24
CA GLU A 208 22.59 -17.97 -16.74
C GLU A 208 22.27 -17.90 -15.24
N ASP A 209 23.27 -18.18 -14.40
CA ASP A 209 23.11 -18.27 -12.94
C ASP A 209 22.43 -17.03 -12.33
N TYR A 210 22.68 -15.84 -12.89
CA TYR A 210 22.07 -14.59 -12.45
C TYR A 210 20.54 -14.67 -12.40
N ALA A 211 19.88 -15.29 -13.39
CA ALA A 211 18.42 -15.40 -13.43
C ALA A 211 17.88 -16.13 -12.20
N TYR A 212 18.60 -17.14 -11.71
CA TYR A 212 18.19 -18.01 -10.60
C TYR A 212 18.59 -17.47 -9.23
N THR A 213 19.70 -16.73 -9.13
CA THR A 213 20.22 -16.23 -7.85
C THR A 213 19.71 -14.85 -7.48
N THR A 214 19.48 -13.98 -8.47
CA THR A 214 19.28 -12.54 -8.21
C THR A 214 18.29 -11.89 -9.16
N GLY A 215 18.41 -12.11 -10.47
CA GLY A 215 17.68 -11.38 -11.51
C GLY A 215 16.17 -11.47 -11.36
N LEU A 216 15.60 -12.67 -11.21
CA LEU A 216 14.15 -12.81 -11.02
C LEU A 216 13.66 -12.19 -9.71
N LEU A 217 14.48 -12.23 -8.65
CA LEU A 217 14.12 -11.64 -7.37
C LEU A 217 14.16 -10.10 -7.44
N GLU A 218 15.11 -9.54 -8.19
CA GLU A 218 15.20 -8.12 -8.49
C GLU A 218 13.99 -7.63 -9.29
N GLU A 219 13.63 -8.34 -10.38
CA GLU A 219 12.45 -8.01 -11.18
C GLU A 219 11.17 -8.07 -10.34
N TYR A 220 11.01 -9.12 -9.52
CA TYR A 220 9.89 -9.23 -8.58
C TYR A 220 9.86 -8.08 -7.56
N ALA A 221 11.00 -7.78 -6.93
CA ALA A 221 11.12 -6.74 -5.92
C ALA A 221 10.75 -5.35 -6.47
N ILE A 222 11.04 -5.06 -7.74
CA ILE A 222 10.67 -3.80 -8.36
C ILE A 222 9.19 -3.79 -8.75
N ALA A 223 8.71 -4.82 -9.46
CA ALA A 223 7.37 -4.84 -10.01
C ALA A 223 6.29 -4.98 -8.92
N ALA A 224 6.53 -5.78 -7.89
CA ALA A 224 5.56 -6.04 -6.82
C ALA A 224 5.23 -4.80 -5.97
N ASN A 225 6.05 -3.76 -5.98
CA ASN A 225 5.77 -2.50 -5.31
C ASN A 225 4.48 -1.83 -5.83
N TYR A 226 4.21 -2.03 -7.13
CA TYR A 226 3.06 -1.47 -7.83
C TYR A 226 1.84 -2.41 -7.80
N ALA A 227 1.95 -3.58 -7.15
CA ALA A 227 0.85 -4.51 -7.02
C ALA A 227 -0.28 -3.89 -6.18
N ARG A 228 -1.53 -4.10 -6.64
CA ARG A 228 -2.73 -3.72 -5.87
C ARG A 228 -3.01 -4.68 -4.71
N ASP A 229 -2.51 -5.91 -4.80
CA ASP A 229 -2.61 -6.91 -3.73
C ASP A 229 -1.58 -6.59 -2.62
N PRO A 230 -2.04 -6.27 -1.39
CA PRO A 230 -1.14 -5.94 -0.29
C PRO A 230 -0.24 -7.11 0.12
N VAL A 231 -0.68 -8.37 -0.04
CA VAL A 231 0.13 -9.55 0.32
C VAL A 231 1.32 -9.68 -0.64
N ARG A 232 1.05 -9.54 -1.94
CA ARG A 232 2.09 -9.52 -2.97
C ARG A 232 3.05 -8.34 -2.79
N LYS A 233 2.53 -7.15 -2.48
CA LYS A 233 3.37 -5.97 -2.19
C LYS A 233 4.27 -6.21 -0.97
N ASP A 234 3.75 -6.84 0.08
CA ASP A 234 4.53 -7.21 1.27
C ASP A 234 5.65 -8.20 0.96
N ARG A 235 5.37 -9.21 0.13
CA ARG A 235 6.39 -10.14 -0.38
C ARG A 235 7.43 -9.43 -1.24
N GLY A 236 7.01 -8.44 -2.04
CA GLY A 236 7.91 -7.57 -2.81
C GLY A 236 8.86 -6.78 -1.91
N PHE A 237 8.33 -6.24 -0.80
CA PHE A 237 9.15 -5.61 0.23
C PHE A 237 10.15 -6.60 0.84
N ALA A 238 9.71 -7.80 1.22
CA ALA A 238 10.59 -8.82 1.80
C ALA A 238 11.75 -9.17 0.86
N ALA A 239 11.46 -9.39 -0.43
CA ALA A 239 12.46 -9.60 -1.47
C ALA A 239 13.44 -8.42 -1.60
N CYS A 240 12.91 -7.20 -1.62
CA CYS A 240 13.71 -5.97 -1.71
C CYS A 240 14.64 -5.80 -0.48
N ASN A 241 14.11 -6.00 0.73
CA ASN A 241 14.85 -5.90 1.97
C ASN A 241 15.92 -6.99 2.09
N TRP A 242 15.60 -8.21 1.70
CA TRP A 242 16.56 -9.32 1.67
C TRP A 242 17.69 -9.06 0.67
N LEU A 243 17.39 -8.62 -0.55
CA LEU A 243 18.40 -8.25 -1.54
C LEU A 243 19.32 -7.14 -1.03
N ALA A 244 18.76 -6.11 -0.38
CA ALA A 244 19.50 -4.97 0.15
C ALA A 244 20.45 -5.36 1.31
N LEU A 245 20.09 -6.36 2.10
CA LEU A 245 20.82 -6.76 3.31
C LEU A 245 21.65 -8.04 3.14
N ASN A 246 21.47 -8.83 2.09
CA ASN A 246 22.20 -10.08 1.92
C ASN A 246 23.62 -9.87 1.37
N ARG A 247 24.63 -10.28 2.13
CA ARG A 247 26.06 -10.18 1.79
C ARG A 247 26.50 -11.07 0.63
N THR A 248 25.74 -12.13 0.32
CA THR A 248 26.05 -13.02 -0.81
C THR A 248 25.67 -12.42 -2.16
N ILE A 249 24.89 -11.33 -2.17
CA ILE A 249 24.49 -10.62 -3.37
C ILE A 249 25.54 -9.56 -3.71
N SER A 250 25.86 -9.42 -4.99
CA SER A 250 26.83 -8.43 -5.47
C SER A 250 26.35 -6.99 -5.23
N ASP A 251 27.30 -6.05 -5.22
CA ASP A 251 27.04 -4.66 -4.83
C ASP A 251 25.98 -3.97 -5.71
N GLY A 252 25.97 -4.21 -7.03
CA GLY A 252 25.02 -3.58 -7.95
C GLY A 252 23.54 -3.84 -7.58
N PRO A 253 23.08 -5.11 -7.60
CA PRO A 253 21.72 -5.47 -7.17
C PRO A 253 21.40 -5.06 -5.73
N ARG A 254 22.38 -5.15 -4.82
CA ARG A 254 22.20 -4.76 -3.42
C ARG A 254 21.93 -3.26 -3.26
N GLU A 255 22.69 -2.42 -3.95
CA GLU A 255 22.51 -0.97 -3.97
C GLU A 255 21.21 -0.57 -4.65
N LEU A 256 20.82 -1.26 -5.74
CA LEU A 256 19.54 -1.04 -6.41
C LEU A 256 18.37 -1.38 -5.48
N ALA A 257 18.40 -2.54 -4.82
CA ALA A 257 17.38 -2.96 -3.88
C ALA A 257 17.29 -2.00 -2.68
N TRP A 258 18.44 -1.61 -2.12
CA TRP A 258 18.51 -0.60 -1.06
C TRP A 258 17.86 0.72 -1.49
N SER A 259 18.17 1.21 -2.70
CA SER A 259 17.52 2.41 -3.23
C SER A 259 16.01 2.24 -3.39
N ASN A 260 15.54 1.08 -3.83
CA ASN A 260 14.13 0.79 -4.05
C ASN A 260 13.31 0.61 -2.75
N LEU A 261 13.95 0.38 -1.60
CA LEU A 261 13.26 0.41 -0.30
C LEU A 261 12.52 1.74 -0.06
N PHE A 262 12.93 2.83 -0.73
CA PHE A 262 12.20 4.10 -0.77
C PHE A 262 10.73 3.93 -1.12
N PHE A 263 10.40 3.03 -2.05
CA PHE A 263 9.02 2.87 -2.51
C PHE A 263 8.16 2.05 -1.54
N TYR A 264 8.79 1.18 -0.76
CA TYR A 264 8.10 0.32 0.20
C TYR A 264 7.96 0.91 1.60
N VAL A 265 8.93 1.71 2.04
CA VAL A 265 8.99 2.22 3.41
C VAL A 265 7.71 2.95 3.82
N GLN A 266 7.21 2.63 5.02
CA GLN A 266 5.97 3.13 5.60
C GLN A 266 6.25 4.04 6.80
N PRO A 267 5.30 4.92 7.20
CA PRO A 267 5.45 5.72 8.40
C PRO A 267 5.38 4.83 9.65
N ALA A 268 6.03 5.28 10.74
CA ALA A 268 6.09 4.60 12.03
C ALA A 268 4.69 4.23 12.54
N LYS A 269 3.70 5.11 12.33
CA LYS A 269 2.29 4.88 12.72
C LYS A 269 1.64 3.68 12.02
N THR A 270 2.07 3.35 10.80
CA THR A 270 1.54 2.21 10.05
C THR A 270 2.17 0.90 10.51
N VAL A 271 3.47 0.91 10.82
CA VAL A 271 4.19 -0.29 11.29
C VAL A 271 4.02 -0.54 12.79
N MET A 272 3.76 0.51 13.57
CA MET A 272 3.55 0.50 15.01
C MET A 272 2.33 1.38 15.34
N PRO A 273 1.10 0.81 15.34
CA PRO A 273 -0.13 1.56 15.58
C PRO A 273 -0.15 2.36 16.89
N SER A 274 0.57 1.92 17.93
CA SER A 274 0.70 2.64 19.20
C SER A 274 1.57 3.91 19.11
N PHE A 275 2.37 4.07 18.05
CA PHE A 275 3.29 5.19 17.88
C PHE A 275 2.55 6.53 17.99
N SER A 276 3.03 7.40 18.87
CA SER A 276 2.44 8.72 19.13
C SER A 276 3.54 9.74 19.36
N ALA A 277 3.61 10.75 18.51
CA ALA A 277 4.64 11.78 18.54
C ALA A 277 4.06 13.17 18.76
N ARG A 278 4.82 14.02 19.45
CA ARG A 278 4.52 15.46 19.64
C ARG A 278 5.81 16.29 19.59
N PRO A 279 5.71 17.58 19.23
CA PRO A 279 6.83 18.50 19.36
C PRO A 279 7.29 18.57 20.83
N VAL A 280 8.59 18.75 21.05
CA VAL A 280 9.16 18.87 22.42
C VAL A 280 8.62 20.11 23.15
N GLY A 281 8.23 21.16 22.42
CA GLY A 281 7.66 22.38 23.00
C GLY A 281 8.70 23.36 23.57
N PHE A 282 9.98 23.20 23.23
CA PHE A 282 11.06 24.11 23.59
C PHE A 282 11.22 25.23 22.55
N THR A 283 11.39 26.48 23.00
CA THR A 283 11.65 27.63 22.14
C THR A 283 13.14 27.87 22.01
N ALA A 284 13.68 27.77 20.79
CA ALA A 284 15.09 28.06 20.55
C ALA A 284 15.42 29.55 20.82
N PRO A 285 16.64 29.86 21.27
CA PRO A 285 17.12 31.23 21.35
C PRO A 285 17.07 31.94 19.99
N ASP A 286 16.96 33.27 19.98
CA ASP A 286 16.96 34.09 18.76
C ASP A 286 18.18 33.77 17.87
N GLY A 287 17.92 33.51 16.59
CA GLY A 287 18.94 33.13 15.61
C GLY A 287 19.34 31.65 15.61
N TYR A 288 18.75 30.82 16.49
CA TYR A 288 18.98 29.37 16.53
C TYR A 288 17.71 28.60 16.15
N ARG A 289 17.90 27.40 15.60
CA ARG A 289 16.83 26.44 15.26
C ARG A 289 17.02 25.14 16.00
N LEU A 290 15.91 24.45 16.28
CA LEU A 290 15.89 23.17 16.97
C LEU A 290 16.46 22.06 16.06
N SER A 291 17.25 21.14 16.62
CA SER A 291 17.65 19.93 15.91
C SER A 291 17.98 18.80 16.88
N LYS A 292 17.99 17.56 16.38
CA LYS A 292 18.55 16.33 16.96
C LYS A 292 18.45 16.21 18.50
N PRO A 293 17.24 16.17 19.07
CA PRO A 293 17.06 15.98 20.50
C PRO A 293 17.41 14.56 20.93
N SER A 294 18.00 14.38 22.13
CA SER A 294 18.37 13.08 22.70
C SER A 294 17.73 12.88 24.08
N VAL A 295 16.74 11.99 24.18
CA VAL A 295 16.08 11.58 25.43
C VAL A 295 16.83 10.43 26.11
N THR A 296 16.86 10.43 27.44
CA THR A 296 17.30 9.33 28.31
C THR A 296 16.50 9.31 29.63
N LEU A 297 16.69 8.27 30.44
CA LEU A 297 16.25 8.25 31.84
C LEU A 297 17.43 8.47 32.77
N TRP A 298 17.23 9.30 33.80
CA TRP A 298 18.16 9.44 34.91
C TRP A 298 17.42 9.14 36.22
N GLY A 299 17.64 7.95 36.78
CA GLY A 299 16.72 7.38 37.75
C GLY A 299 15.35 7.14 37.10
N SER A 300 14.29 7.71 37.67
CA SER A 300 12.93 7.71 37.08
C SER A 300 12.60 8.98 36.29
N GLN A 301 13.49 9.97 36.27
CA GLN A 301 13.26 11.26 35.62
C GLN A 301 13.52 11.15 34.11
N ILE A 302 12.58 11.62 33.30
CA ILE A 302 12.80 11.79 31.86
C ILE A 302 13.64 13.05 31.66
N VAL A 303 14.79 12.88 30.99
CA VAL A 303 15.70 13.97 30.66
C VAL A 303 15.92 14.01 29.15
N LEU A 304 15.82 15.19 28.56
CA LEU A 304 16.01 15.38 27.12
C LEU A 304 17.06 16.47 26.88
N LEU A 305 18.07 16.13 26.10
CA LEU A 305 19.00 17.11 25.55
C LEU A 305 18.42 17.67 24.26
N GLN A 306 18.21 18.98 24.22
CA GLN A 306 17.74 19.72 23.05
C GLN A 306 18.92 20.46 22.40
N ARG A 307 19.33 20.01 21.21
CA ARG A 307 20.33 20.72 20.40
C ARG A 307 19.66 21.87 19.66
N THR A 308 20.40 22.97 19.52
CA THR A 308 20.05 24.11 18.67
C THR A 308 21.24 24.54 17.84
N ALA A 309 21.01 25.03 16.62
CA ALA A 309 22.07 25.48 15.71
C ALA A 309 21.69 26.78 14.99
N ASN A 310 22.67 27.63 14.68
CA ASN A 310 22.47 28.95 14.04
C ASN A 310 22.50 28.94 12.50
N TYR A 311 22.40 27.77 11.87
CA TYR A 311 22.41 27.64 10.42
C TYR A 311 21.04 27.22 9.88
N THR A 312 20.83 27.45 8.59
CA THR A 312 19.71 26.88 7.81
C THR A 312 20.25 25.96 6.73
N LEU A 313 19.44 24.98 6.32
CA LEU A 313 19.71 24.25 5.08
C LEU A 313 19.49 25.19 3.89
N ALA A 314 20.46 25.27 2.98
CA ALA A 314 20.36 25.98 1.72
C ALA A 314 19.28 25.34 0.81
N GLU A 315 18.87 26.04 -0.25
CA GLU A 315 17.83 25.55 -1.19
C GLU A 315 18.15 24.18 -1.82
N ASP A 316 19.43 23.80 -1.86
CA ASP A 316 19.88 22.50 -2.38
C ASP A 316 19.87 21.37 -1.35
N ASN A 317 19.51 21.65 -0.09
CA ASN A 317 19.58 20.74 1.07
C ASN A 317 20.95 20.05 1.26
N LEU A 318 22.01 20.60 0.67
CA LEU A 318 23.37 20.05 0.69
C LEU A 318 24.34 20.95 1.46
N GLN A 319 24.06 22.25 1.52
CA GLN A 319 24.88 23.21 2.22
C GLN A 319 24.16 23.81 3.42
N TYR A 320 24.93 24.12 4.46
CA TYR A 320 24.45 24.87 5.60
C TYR A 320 24.81 26.34 5.39
N ASP A 321 23.80 27.20 5.42
CA ASP A 321 23.94 28.64 5.34
C ASP A 321 23.87 29.25 6.75
N THR A 322 24.86 30.07 7.06
CA THR A 322 24.93 30.86 8.30
C THR A 322 24.72 32.34 7.96
N PRO A 323 23.92 33.10 8.73
CA PRO A 323 23.77 34.54 8.51
C PRO A 323 25.13 35.26 8.53
N ASP A 324 25.39 36.14 7.56
CA ASP A 324 26.58 37.01 7.50
C ASP A 324 27.96 36.31 7.58
N GLY A 325 28.02 35.01 7.23
CA GLY A 325 29.27 34.24 7.22
C GLY A 325 29.84 33.94 8.62
N VAL A 326 29.02 34.05 9.67
CA VAL A 326 29.41 33.64 11.03
C VAL A 326 29.63 32.13 11.11
N PRO A 327 30.46 31.63 12.04
CA PRO A 327 30.64 30.19 12.22
C PRO A 327 29.32 29.47 12.51
N ALA A 328 29.16 28.26 11.98
CA ALA A 328 28.08 27.38 12.38
C ALA A 328 28.29 27.01 13.85
N HIS A 329 27.34 27.33 14.71
CA HIS A 329 27.47 27.20 16.15
C HIS A 329 26.32 26.40 16.74
N THR A 330 26.65 25.42 17.57
CA THR A 330 25.72 24.54 18.27
C THR A 330 25.63 24.91 19.76
N ARG A 331 24.41 25.05 20.28
CA ARG A 331 24.12 25.16 21.72
C ARG A 331 23.23 24.01 22.16
N ASN A 332 23.50 23.43 23.32
CA ASN A 332 22.74 22.30 23.86
C ASN A 332 22.05 22.72 25.16
N PHE A 333 20.82 22.25 25.36
CA PHE A 333 20.01 22.53 26.54
C PHE A 333 19.57 21.23 27.20
N LEU A 334 19.71 21.13 28.51
CA LEU A 334 19.19 20.02 29.31
C LEU A 334 17.77 20.36 29.76
N LEU A 335 16.81 19.54 29.36
CA LEU A 335 15.40 19.65 29.73
C LEU A 335 15.02 18.50 30.66
N GLN A 336 14.38 18.80 31.78
CA GLN A 336 13.73 17.79 32.62
C GLN A 336 12.25 17.76 32.26
N LEU A 337 11.70 16.58 31.95
CA LEU A 337 10.32 16.39 31.50
C LEU A 337 9.51 15.57 32.49
N SER A 338 8.23 15.90 32.69
CA SER A 338 7.30 15.02 33.43
C SER A 338 7.04 13.71 32.69
N ASP A 339 6.39 12.74 33.34
CA ASP A 339 5.94 11.49 32.71
C ASP A 339 4.97 11.75 31.54
N GLU A 340 4.19 12.83 31.60
CA GLU A 340 3.37 13.32 30.51
C GLU A 340 4.14 14.18 29.50
N LEU A 341 5.47 14.15 29.52
CA LEU A 341 6.42 14.83 28.64
C LEU A 341 6.31 16.37 28.61
N ALA A 342 5.83 16.98 29.69
CA ALA A 342 5.81 18.44 29.83
C ALA A 342 7.17 18.94 30.35
N ILE A 343 7.71 20.03 29.79
CA ILE A 343 8.97 20.63 30.25
C ILE A 343 8.79 21.20 31.67
N GLN A 344 9.59 20.71 32.62
CA GLN A 344 9.63 21.16 34.01
C GLN A 344 10.76 22.15 34.26
N SER A 345 11.92 21.95 33.61
CA SER A 345 13.06 22.87 33.67
C SER A 345 13.87 22.82 32.37
N ALA A 346 14.61 23.89 32.12
CA ALA A 346 15.50 24.02 30.97
C ALA A 346 16.76 24.78 31.35
N SER A 347 17.93 24.19 31.14
CA SER A 347 19.23 24.81 31.42
C SER A 347 20.17 24.66 30.24
N GLU A 348 20.88 25.72 29.86
CA GLU A 348 21.92 25.63 28.82
C GLU A 348 23.13 24.87 29.34
N ILE A 349 23.62 23.90 28.58
CA ILE A 349 24.82 23.13 28.87
C ILE A 349 26.02 23.88 28.27
N LEU A 350 26.81 24.50 29.14
CA LEU A 350 28.01 25.24 28.74
C LEU A 350 29.16 24.28 28.39
N PRO A 351 30.07 24.66 27.46
CA PRO A 351 31.26 23.88 27.14
C PRO A 351 32.21 23.79 28.36
N PRO A 352 33.19 22.88 28.37
CA PRO A 352 34.16 22.79 29.46
C PRO A 352 34.94 24.09 29.65
N ALA A 353 35.20 24.46 30.91
CA ALA A 353 35.90 25.70 31.25
C ALA A 353 37.39 25.66 30.87
N ASP A 354 37.95 24.47 30.71
CA ASP A 354 39.33 24.18 30.32
C ASP A 354 39.47 23.77 28.84
N MET A 355 38.41 23.97 28.03
CA MET A 355 38.47 23.73 26.59
C MET A 355 39.45 24.69 25.92
N PRO A 356 40.36 24.21 25.04
CA PRO A 356 41.27 25.10 24.31
C PRO A 356 40.50 25.98 23.33
N GLU A 357 41.12 27.10 22.93
CA GLU A 357 40.60 27.94 21.84
C GLU A 357 40.40 27.11 20.55
N PRO A 358 39.34 27.37 19.76
CA PRO A 358 39.05 26.59 18.56
C PRO A 358 40.20 26.62 17.55
N ALA A 359 40.74 25.46 17.20
CA ALA A 359 41.70 25.30 16.11
C ALA A 359 41.04 25.38 14.72
N PHE A 360 39.73 25.11 14.65
CA PHE A 360 38.90 25.28 13.46
C PHE A 360 37.68 26.13 13.79
N ASP A 361 37.66 27.34 13.25
CA ASP A 361 36.75 28.42 13.63
C ASP A 361 35.44 28.47 12.83
N ARG A 362 35.19 27.52 11.92
CA ARG A 362 33.99 27.51 11.06
C ARG A 362 32.80 26.72 11.61
N VAL A 363 33.06 25.74 12.47
CA VAL A 363 32.02 24.89 13.09
C VAL A 363 32.36 24.75 14.56
N LEU A 364 31.49 25.30 15.41
CA LEU A 364 31.66 25.47 16.84
C LEU A 364 30.56 24.73 17.62
N GLY A 365 30.90 24.25 18.82
CA GLY A 365 30.04 23.53 19.74
C GLY A 365 30.06 22.00 19.58
N PHE A 366 29.35 21.36 20.51
CA PHE A 366 29.20 19.90 20.58
C PHE A 366 27.98 19.45 19.78
N GLU A 367 28.20 18.85 18.61
CA GLU A 367 27.14 18.42 17.69
C GLU A 367 26.63 17.01 18.04
N ASP A 368 25.35 16.76 17.73
CA ASP A 368 24.72 15.43 17.73
C ASP A 368 24.94 14.65 19.04
N MET A 369 24.87 15.34 20.18
CA MET A 369 25.15 14.77 21.50
C MET A 369 24.10 13.72 21.88
N ARG A 370 24.56 12.48 22.09
CA ARG A 370 23.74 11.38 22.62
C ARG A 370 23.85 11.36 24.14
N LEU A 371 22.72 11.55 24.80
CA LEU A 371 22.59 11.63 26.25
C LEU A 371 22.38 10.24 26.87
N PHE A 372 23.12 9.89 27.92
CA PHE A 372 22.98 8.64 28.65
C PHE A 372 23.40 8.79 30.12
N ALA A 373 22.92 7.88 30.98
CA ALA A 373 23.33 7.82 32.39
C ALA A 373 24.46 6.78 32.56
N TRP A 374 25.52 7.14 33.29
CA TRP A 374 26.63 6.25 33.65
C TRP A 374 27.22 6.65 35.01
N ARG A 375 27.33 5.68 35.93
CA ARG A 375 27.80 5.88 37.31
C ARG A 375 27.04 6.98 38.05
N ASP A 376 25.72 6.90 38.00
CA ASP A 376 24.76 7.85 38.60
C ASP A 376 24.89 9.31 38.12
N ALA A 377 25.60 9.55 37.02
CA ALA A 377 25.74 10.87 36.42
C ALA A 377 25.25 10.87 34.97
N LEU A 378 24.86 12.06 34.47
CA LEU A 378 24.54 12.28 33.07
C LEU A 378 25.81 12.51 32.25
N TRP A 379 25.89 11.84 31.10
CA TRP A 379 27.00 11.94 30.16
C TRP A 379 26.48 12.16 28.74
N GLY A 380 27.32 12.77 27.91
CA GLY A 380 27.07 12.97 26.49
C GLY A 380 28.25 12.53 25.65
N VAL A 381 27.98 11.87 24.51
CA VAL A 381 28.97 11.67 23.45
C VAL A 381 28.58 12.48 22.21
N SER A 382 29.49 13.30 21.72
CA SER A 382 29.24 14.31 20.68
C SER A 382 30.27 14.27 19.58
N CYS A 383 29.92 14.81 18.41
CA CYS A 383 30.88 15.18 17.38
C CYS A 383 31.38 16.62 17.63
N VAL A 384 32.69 16.81 17.70
CA VAL A 384 33.33 18.13 17.83
C VAL A 384 34.30 18.31 16.67
N ARG A 385 34.31 19.50 16.06
CA ARG A 385 35.18 19.83 14.92
C ARG A 385 36.26 20.86 15.22
N GLU A 386 36.20 21.50 16.38
CA GLU A 386 37.06 22.62 16.77
C GLU A 386 38.47 22.22 17.21
N LEU A 387 38.72 20.95 17.48
CA LEU A 387 39.95 20.49 18.15
C LEU A 387 41.14 20.28 17.21
N THR A 388 40.93 20.40 15.88
CA THR A 388 41.96 20.19 14.87
C THR A 388 41.88 21.26 13.78
N PRO A 389 43.00 21.76 13.23
CA PRO A 389 42.98 22.77 12.17
C PRO A 389 42.20 22.37 10.91
N GLU A 390 42.13 21.07 10.61
CA GLU A 390 41.43 20.56 9.42
C GLU A 390 39.91 20.41 9.62
N GLY A 391 39.40 20.60 10.84
CA GLY A 391 37.99 20.42 11.15
C GLY A 391 37.53 18.96 11.08
N TRP A 392 38.37 18.00 11.50
CA TRP A 392 38.02 16.59 11.58
C TRP A 392 36.82 16.37 12.51
N CYS A 393 36.00 15.37 12.21
CA CYS A 393 34.94 14.96 13.14
C CYS A 393 35.55 14.07 14.21
N GLU A 394 35.76 14.61 15.41
CA GLU A 394 36.26 13.86 16.57
C GLU A 394 35.10 13.55 17.53
N GLN A 395 35.04 12.32 18.05
CA GLN A 395 34.08 11.95 19.09
C GLN A 395 34.60 12.40 20.46
N VAL A 396 33.78 13.13 21.21
CA VAL A 396 34.12 13.65 22.54
C VAL A 396 33.08 13.17 23.53
N ILE A 397 33.53 12.58 24.64
CA ILE A 397 32.70 12.25 25.78
C ILE A 397 32.89 13.31 26.87
N ALA A 398 31.81 13.69 27.54
CA ALA A 398 31.83 14.61 28.67
C ALA A 398 30.71 14.30 29.66
N ARG A 399 30.95 14.56 30.95
CA ARG A 399 29.94 14.50 32.01
C ARG A 399 29.21 15.84 32.11
N ILE A 400 27.92 15.81 32.41
CA ILE A 400 27.12 17.02 32.64
C ILE A 400 27.03 17.25 34.16
N ASP A 401 27.40 18.44 34.62
CA ASP A 401 27.27 18.86 36.02
C ASP A 401 26.15 19.88 36.19
N GLU A 402 25.25 19.61 37.13
CA GLU A 402 24.13 20.48 37.51
C GLU A 402 24.35 21.14 38.89
N GLY A 403 25.48 20.90 39.56
CA GLY A 403 25.79 21.47 40.89
C GLY A 403 26.01 22.99 40.92
N GLY A 404 26.05 23.64 39.76
CA GLY A 404 26.25 25.08 39.57
C GLY A 404 25.63 25.57 38.26
N ALA A 405 26.37 26.33 37.44
CA ALA A 405 25.94 26.58 36.06
C ALA A 405 26.08 25.26 35.27
N CYS A 406 24.98 24.79 34.65
CA CYS A 406 24.96 23.54 33.89
C CYS A 406 26.09 23.51 32.85
N ARG A 407 27.03 22.56 32.96
CA ARG A 407 28.28 22.56 32.19
C ARG A 407 28.81 21.15 31.93
N LEU A 408 29.50 20.99 30.80
CA LEU A 408 30.33 19.83 30.50
C LEU A 408 31.63 19.83 31.31
N ILE A 409 31.91 18.76 32.05
CA ILE A 409 33.15 18.53 32.79
C ILE A 409 33.66 17.10 32.56
N ASP A 410 34.84 16.76 33.08
CA ASP A 410 35.46 15.43 32.96
C ASP A 410 35.45 14.88 31.51
N TRP A 411 35.89 15.71 30.56
CA TRP A 411 35.78 15.44 29.13
C TRP A 411 37.10 14.95 28.52
N HIS A 412 37.01 14.11 27.49
CA HIS A 412 38.15 13.69 26.68
C HIS A 412 37.74 13.25 25.27
N VAL A 413 38.71 13.29 24.35
CA VAL A 413 38.51 12.84 22.96
C VAL A 413 38.66 11.33 22.87
N LEU A 414 37.70 10.66 22.26
CA LEU A 414 37.74 9.23 21.96
C LEU A 414 38.51 9.01 20.65
N ARG A 415 39.78 8.61 20.77
CA ARG A 415 40.67 8.38 19.63
C ARG A 415 41.00 6.90 19.45
N PRO A 416 40.33 6.19 18.53
CA PRO A 416 40.67 4.80 18.25
C PRO A 416 42.05 4.69 17.62
N ALA A 417 42.72 3.55 17.82
CA ALA A 417 44.02 3.28 17.24
C ALA A 417 43.92 3.18 15.70
N GLY A 418 44.87 3.80 14.98
CA GLY A 418 44.93 3.74 13.53
C GLY A 418 44.96 5.13 12.86
N PRO A 419 44.73 5.19 11.53
CA PRO A 419 44.67 6.45 10.80
C PRO A 419 43.45 7.26 11.22
N ARG A 420 43.61 8.59 11.30
CA ARG A 420 42.51 9.51 11.55
C ARG A 420 41.50 9.45 10.41
N VAL A 421 40.23 9.30 10.76
CA VAL A 421 39.08 9.35 9.84
C VAL A 421 37.99 10.21 10.48
N HIS A 422 37.04 10.70 9.69
CA HIS A 422 35.87 11.41 10.22
C HIS A 422 34.99 10.42 11.01
N GLU A 423 35.00 10.52 12.33
CA GLU A 423 34.21 9.66 13.22
C GLU A 423 32.94 10.40 13.67
N LYS A 424 31.78 9.80 13.39
CA LYS A 424 30.45 10.28 13.81
C LYS A 424 29.58 9.10 14.24
N ASN A 425 28.48 9.38 14.92
CA ASN A 425 27.39 8.42 15.17
C ASN A 425 27.75 7.21 16.04
N TRP A 426 28.63 7.38 17.03
CA TRP A 426 28.95 6.34 17.99
C TRP A 426 27.79 6.16 18.97
N MET A 427 27.29 4.92 19.10
CA MET A 427 26.14 4.61 19.97
C MET A 427 26.62 4.10 21.34
N PRO A 428 26.38 4.83 22.44
CA PRO A 428 26.81 4.39 23.75
C PRO A 428 25.97 3.22 24.27
N GLN A 429 26.63 2.30 24.98
CA GLN A 429 26.04 1.17 25.69
C GLN A 429 26.65 1.10 27.09
N VAL A 430 25.81 1.25 28.11
CA VAL A 430 26.22 1.12 29.52
C VAL A 430 25.78 -0.24 30.02
N LYS A 431 26.72 -1.17 30.17
CA LYS A 431 26.46 -2.51 30.70
C LYS A 431 26.45 -2.48 32.24
N PRO A 432 25.47 -3.17 32.87
CA PRO A 432 25.43 -3.29 34.32
C PRO A 432 26.64 -4.10 34.83
N PRO A 433 26.97 -3.99 36.14
CA PRO A 433 28.07 -4.75 36.74
C PRO A 433 27.88 -6.25 36.58
N THR A 434 28.96 -6.98 36.28
CA THR A 434 28.96 -8.46 36.27
C THR A 434 29.66 -8.99 37.52
N ALA A 435 29.43 -10.26 37.86
CA ALA A 435 30.10 -10.89 39.01
C ALA A 435 31.64 -10.87 38.92
N GLU A 436 32.20 -10.73 37.71
CA GLU A 436 33.64 -10.72 37.44
C GLU A 436 34.24 -9.30 37.35
N ALA A 437 33.44 -8.28 37.04
CA ALA A 437 33.88 -6.89 36.90
C ALA A 437 33.05 -5.98 37.83
N GLY A 438 33.69 -5.48 38.89
CA GLY A 438 33.04 -4.79 40.03
C GLY A 438 32.43 -3.40 39.75
N GLY A 439 31.98 -3.09 38.53
CA GLY A 439 31.32 -1.83 38.19
C GLY A 439 30.72 -1.80 36.79
N GLU A 440 29.93 -0.78 36.50
CA GLU A 440 29.34 -0.55 35.16
C GLU A 440 30.43 -0.35 34.10
N LYS A 441 30.22 -0.94 32.92
CA LYS A 441 31.12 -0.84 31.77
C LYS A 441 30.48 -0.04 30.65
N LEU A 442 31.14 1.05 30.23
CA LEU A 442 30.75 1.84 29.07
C LEU A 442 31.49 1.33 27.83
N GLN A 443 30.75 1.18 26.73
CA GLN A 443 31.31 0.90 25.41
C GLN A 443 30.48 1.60 24.33
N PHE A 444 31.01 1.68 23.12
CA PHE A 444 30.37 2.32 21.98
C PHE A 444 30.30 1.38 20.79
N ILE A 445 29.18 1.39 20.08
CA ILE A 445 28.98 0.65 18.83
C ILE A 445 29.19 1.60 17.66
N CYS A 446 30.07 1.19 16.74
CA CYS A 446 30.42 1.93 15.53
C CYS A 446 30.12 1.05 14.30
N PHE A 447 29.20 1.50 13.45
CA PHE A 447 28.82 0.79 12.22
C PHE A 447 29.80 1.02 11.07
N GLY A 448 29.98 -0.04 10.28
CA GLY A 448 30.70 -0.09 9.00
C GLY A 448 30.40 -1.42 8.31
N ASP A 449 31.29 -1.87 7.42
CA ASP A 449 31.21 -3.23 6.82
C ASP A 449 31.28 -4.34 7.88
N SER A 450 32.02 -4.06 8.96
CA SER A 450 32.04 -4.73 10.25
C SER A 450 31.46 -3.79 11.33
N ILE A 451 30.94 -4.38 12.40
CA ILE A 451 30.51 -3.66 13.59
C ILE A 451 31.67 -3.67 14.59
N ARG A 452 32.23 -2.49 14.87
CA ARG A 452 33.30 -2.30 15.87
C ARG A 452 32.69 -1.88 17.20
N ILE A 453 33.18 -2.48 18.28
CA ILE A 453 32.86 -2.11 19.66
C ILE A 453 34.13 -1.56 20.30
N VAL A 454 34.05 -0.35 20.84
CA VAL A 454 35.18 0.33 21.51
C VAL A 454 34.84 0.66 22.95
N ASP A 455 35.82 0.63 23.85
CA ASP A 455 35.63 0.98 25.27
C ASP A 455 35.64 2.49 25.53
N GLU A 456 35.57 2.90 26.80
CA GLU A 456 35.58 4.31 27.22
C GLU A 456 36.91 5.05 26.93
N ARG A 457 37.95 4.30 26.53
CA ARG A 457 39.26 4.81 26.10
C ARG A 457 39.45 4.72 24.58
N ALA A 458 38.38 4.38 23.85
CA ALA A 458 38.37 4.15 22.41
C ALA A 458 39.23 2.97 21.93
N ALA A 459 39.58 2.02 22.81
CA ALA A 459 40.24 0.79 22.39
C ALA A 459 39.21 -0.20 21.84
N THR A 460 39.50 -0.81 20.68
CA THR A 460 38.63 -1.86 20.11
C THR A 460 38.61 -3.08 21.01
N VAL A 461 37.41 -3.41 21.51
CA VAL A 461 37.15 -4.58 22.36
C VAL A 461 36.72 -5.77 21.53
N LEU A 462 35.90 -5.53 20.52
CA LEU A 462 35.34 -6.55 19.64
C LEU A 462 35.08 -5.96 18.25
N GLU A 463 35.29 -6.77 17.23
CA GLU A 463 34.88 -6.46 15.87
C GLU A 463 34.18 -7.68 15.28
N THR A 464 32.97 -7.50 14.77
CA THR A 464 32.13 -8.59 14.27
C THR A 464 31.66 -8.30 12.86
N SER A 465 31.53 -9.36 12.05
CA SER A 465 30.86 -9.29 10.76
C SER A 465 29.44 -9.84 10.91
N PRO A 466 28.41 -9.00 10.91
CA PRO A 466 27.02 -9.47 11.01
C PRO A 466 26.63 -10.29 9.77
N ALA A 467 25.58 -11.11 9.90
CA ALA A 467 25.05 -11.93 8.82
C ALA A 467 24.55 -11.11 7.62
N ILE A 468 24.14 -9.87 7.89
CA ILE A 468 23.66 -8.90 6.91
C ILE A 468 24.72 -7.85 6.57
N ALA A 469 24.54 -7.18 5.44
CA ALA A 469 25.32 -6.02 5.04
C ALA A 469 24.88 -4.80 5.86
N THR A 470 25.81 -4.19 6.59
CA THR A 470 25.57 -3.04 7.47
C THR A 470 26.30 -1.77 7.03
N HIS A 471 26.91 -1.76 5.85
CA HIS A 471 27.72 -0.65 5.34
C HIS A 471 26.93 0.66 5.17
N LYS A 472 25.60 0.56 5.03
CA LYS A 472 24.67 1.69 4.98
C LYS A 472 24.15 2.15 6.35
N PHE A 473 24.33 1.34 7.39
CA PHE A 473 23.81 1.65 8.72
C PHE A 473 24.68 2.71 9.39
N ARG A 474 24.03 3.66 10.05
CA ARG A 474 24.66 4.68 10.87
C ARG A 474 23.99 4.73 12.23
N GLY A 475 24.77 4.87 13.28
CA GLY A 475 24.24 4.89 14.64
C GLY A 475 23.27 6.06 14.87
N GLY A 476 22.10 5.78 15.43
CA GLY A 476 21.11 6.80 15.79
C GLY A 476 21.18 7.12 17.27
N THR A 477 20.80 6.18 18.13
CA THR A 477 20.56 6.38 19.56
C THR A 477 21.59 5.68 20.45
N GLN A 478 21.52 5.88 21.76
CA GLN A 478 22.07 4.95 22.74
C GLN A 478 21.37 3.58 22.68
N LEU A 479 22.01 2.58 23.26
CA LEU A 479 21.44 1.25 23.48
C LEU A 479 20.73 1.18 24.82
N ILE A 480 19.56 0.56 24.84
CA ILE A 480 18.82 0.25 26.07
C ILE A 480 18.69 -1.26 26.26
N ALA A 481 18.65 -1.71 27.51
CA ALA A 481 18.32 -3.10 27.81
C ALA A 481 16.89 -3.40 27.33
N PHE A 482 16.72 -4.48 26.58
CA PHE A 482 15.44 -4.84 25.96
C PHE A 482 15.39 -6.35 25.67
N VAL A 483 14.42 -7.05 26.27
CA VAL A 483 14.12 -8.48 26.02
C VAL A 483 15.38 -9.38 25.99
N GLY A 484 16.14 -9.41 27.09
CA GLY A 484 17.34 -10.26 27.20
C GLY A 484 18.51 -9.85 26.31
N GLY A 485 18.53 -8.59 25.84
CA GLY A 485 19.60 -8.04 25.04
C GLY A 485 19.52 -6.52 25.00
N TRP A 486 19.86 -5.92 23.86
CA TRP A 486 19.98 -4.48 23.72
C TRP A 486 19.35 -3.95 22.45
N LEU A 487 18.52 -2.93 22.56
CA LEU A 487 17.83 -2.29 21.44
C LEU A 487 18.43 -0.92 21.15
N ALA A 488 18.56 -0.59 19.86
CA ALA A 488 18.95 0.74 19.39
C ALA A 488 18.17 1.12 18.12
N LEU A 489 18.14 2.41 17.80
CA LEU A 489 17.72 2.90 16.49
C LEU A 489 18.93 3.29 15.65
N ILE A 490 18.92 2.87 14.39
CA ILE A 490 19.89 3.30 13.37
C ILE A 490 19.18 4.15 12.32
N HIS A 491 19.98 4.78 11.46
CA HIS A 491 19.48 5.42 10.25
C HIS A 491 20.32 5.03 9.03
N GLU A 492 19.70 5.03 7.87
CA GLU A 492 20.37 4.87 6.58
C GLU A 492 20.05 6.10 5.72
N VAL A 493 21.09 6.73 5.17
CA VAL A 493 20.96 7.98 4.42
C VAL A 493 20.99 7.69 2.94
N GLN A 494 19.94 8.11 2.23
CA GLN A 494 19.86 8.02 0.78
C GLN A 494 19.86 9.40 0.14
N TRP A 495 20.62 9.53 -0.94
CA TRP A 495 20.73 10.75 -1.74
C TRP A 495 20.04 10.54 -3.08
N ARG A 496 19.07 11.40 -3.41
CA ARG A 496 18.45 11.43 -4.74
C ARG A 496 18.90 12.68 -5.47
N THR A 497 20.06 12.58 -6.10
CA THR A 497 20.77 13.70 -6.73
C THR A 497 19.90 14.44 -7.76
N ALA A 498 19.07 13.71 -8.51
CA ALA A 498 18.14 14.30 -9.48
C ALA A 498 17.07 15.20 -8.83
N GLU A 499 16.74 14.94 -7.57
CA GLU A 499 15.71 15.65 -6.80
C GLU A 499 16.30 16.66 -5.82
N LYS A 500 17.64 16.74 -5.68
CA LYS A 500 18.35 17.54 -4.65
C LYS A 500 17.80 17.31 -3.23
N LEU A 501 17.38 16.08 -2.95
CA LEU A 501 16.82 15.68 -1.66
C LEU A 501 17.63 14.51 -1.10
N HIS A 502 17.75 14.51 0.22
CA HIS A 502 18.21 13.35 0.96
C HIS A 502 17.16 12.96 1.99
N TRP A 503 17.15 11.68 2.34
CA TRP A 503 16.20 11.16 3.29
C TRP A 503 16.81 10.05 4.13
N CYS A 504 16.24 9.87 5.31
CA CYS A 504 16.65 8.86 6.27
C CYS A 504 15.54 7.82 6.43
N MET A 505 15.94 6.56 6.40
CA MET A 505 15.13 5.45 6.90
C MET A 505 15.69 5.00 8.24
N HIS A 506 14.81 4.63 9.16
CA HIS A 506 15.15 4.16 10.49
C HIS A 506 14.87 2.67 10.64
N ARG A 507 15.69 1.99 11.43
CA ARG A 507 15.44 0.61 11.85
C ARG A 507 15.73 0.46 13.32
N PHE A 508 14.96 -0.38 13.98
CA PHE A 508 15.39 -0.99 15.22
C PHE A 508 16.43 -2.06 14.91
N VAL A 509 17.49 -2.08 15.69
CA VAL A 509 18.51 -3.12 15.71
C VAL A 509 18.59 -3.68 17.11
N TRP A 510 18.68 -5.01 17.22
CA TRP A 510 18.78 -5.68 18.50
C TRP A 510 20.02 -6.54 18.56
N PHE A 511 20.78 -6.37 19.64
CA PHE A 511 21.99 -7.10 19.95
C PHE A 511 21.73 -8.07 21.09
N ASP A 512 22.33 -9.25 21.05
CA ASP A 512 22.30 -10.17 22.18
C ASP A 512 23.16 -9.67 23.36
N GLU A 513 23.18 -10.42 24.46
CA GLU A 513 23.96 -10.08 25.67
C GLU A 513 25.47 -9.95 25.40
N THR A 514 25.97 -10.62 24.35
CA THR A 514 27.37 -10.55 23.90
C THR A 514 27.65 -9.37 22.97
N THR A 515 26.63 -8.53 22.71
CA THR A 515 26.68 -7.39 21.81
C THR A 515 26.90 -7.79 20.35
N VAL A 516 26.39 -8.95 19.93
CA VAL A 516 26.32 -9.35 18.52
C VAL A 516 24.95 -8.98 17.95
N LEU A 517 24.92 -8.36 16.77
CA LEU A 517 23.66 -7.99 16.09
C LEU A 517 22.92 -9.27 15.67
N ARG A 518 21.70 -9.46 16.18
CA ARG A 518 20.89 -10.66 15.88
C ARG A 518 19.58 -10.36 15.19
N LYS A 519 18.98 -9.19 15.43
CA LYS A 519 17.70 -8.85 14.83
C LYS A 519 17.67 -7.44 14.30
N VAL A 520 16.87 -7.25 13.26
CA VAL A 520 16.61 -5.95 12.64
C VAL A 520 15.11 -5.82 12.35
N SER A 521 14.58 -4.61 12.44
CA SER A 521 13.23 -4.35 11.96
C SER A 521 13.23 -4.04 10.46
N ARG A 522 12.02 -4.04 9.90
CA ARG A 522 11.72 -3.34 8.65
C ARG A 522 12.11 -1.85 8.77
N PRO A 523 12.53 -1.20 7.67
CA PRO A 523 12.79 0.23 7.70
C PRO A 523 11.47 1.00 7.77
N PHE A 524 11.50 2.16 8.42
CA PHE A 524 10.38 3.10 8.51
C PHE A 524 10.87 4.54 8.53
N PHE A 525 9.96 5.50 8.34
CA PHE A 525 10.19 6.91 8.66
C PHE A 525 9.21 7.32 9.77
N PHE A 526 9.50 8.33 10.57
CA PHE A 526 8.65 8.73 11.69
C PHE A 526 7.41 9.48 11.23
N ASN A 527 7.57 10.58 10.49
CA ASN A 527 6.45 11.46 10.11
C ASN A 527 6.31 11.61 8.59
N LYS A 528 7.38 12.02 7.89
CA LYS A 528 7.38 12.17 6.43
C LYS A 528 8.71 11.73 5.84
N LYS A 529 8.71 11.24 4.60
CA LYS A 529 9.95 10.91 3.89
C LYS A 529 10.78 12.18 3.71
N GLY A 530 11.97 12.18 4.30
CA GLY A 530 12.85 13.34 4.30
C GLY A 530 14.01 13.16 5.27
N PRO A 531 14.77 14.23 5.53
CA PRO A 531 15.81 14.24 6.54
C PRO A 531 15.20 14.10 7.94
N GLU A 532 15.23 12.89 8.47
CA GLU A 532 14.85 12.59 9.86
C GLU A 532 16.04 12.00 10.62
N PHE A 533 16.15 12.28 11.91
CA PHE A 533 17.28 11.79 12.71
C PHE A 533 16.84 11.49 14.14
N ALA A 534 16.85 10.21 14.52
CA ALA A 534 16.67 9.78 15.91
C ALA A 534 18.01 9.83 16.65
N ALA A 535 18.03 10.52 17.80
CA ALA A 535 19.22 10.65 18.63
C ALA A 535 19.06 10.10 20.05
N GLY A 536 17.83 9.85 20.52
CA GLY A 536 17.58 9.24 21.83
C GLY A 536 16.57 8.10 21.79
N LEU A 537 16.82 7.07 22.62
CA LEU A 537 15.93 5.93 22.87
C LEU A 537 15.98 5.59 24.37
N ALA A 538 14.83 5.59 25.03
CA ALA A 538 14.74 5.29 26.46
C ALA A 538 13.48 4.47 26.76
N TRP A 539 13.43 3.85 27.93
CA TRP A 539 12.16 3.39 28.48
C TRP A 539 11.35 4.61 28.93
N HIS A 540 10.03 4.53 28.81
CA HIS A 540 9.14 5.37 29.59
C HIS A 540 9.15 4.88 31.05
N PRO A 541 9.00 5.77 32.06
CA PRO A 541 8.90 5.36 33.47
C PRO A 541 7.78 4.37 33.81
N ASP A 542 6.89 4.06 32.85
CA ASP A 542 5.80 3.08 33.05
C ASP A 542 6.22 1.65 32.68
N GLU A 543 7.44 1.47 32.18
CA GLU A 543 8.03 0.18 31.76
C GLU A 543 7.24 -0.57 30.67
N ALA A 544 6.23 0.06 30.06
CA ALA A 544 5.43 -0.51 28.99
C ALA A 544 5.75 0.13 27.64
N ARG A 545 6.12 1.42 27.64
CA ARG A 545 6.39 2.18 26.43
C ARG A 545 7.86 2.53 26.29
N LEU A 546 8.31 2.72 25.05
CA LEU A 546 9.60 3.30 24.71
C LEU A 546 9.42 4.78 24.34
N LEU A 547 10.39 5.60 24.74
CA LEU A 547 10.55 7.00 24.35
C LEU A 547 11.56 7.11 23.21
N ILE A 548 11.20 7.83 22.16
CA ILE A 548 12.07 8.10 21.01
C ILE A 548 12.13 9.60 20.79
N SER A 549 13.33 10.17 20.74
CA SER A 549 13.51 11.58 20.37
C SER A 549 14.17 11.69 19.01
N TYR A 550 13.60 12.53 18.16
CA TYR A 550 14.05 12.68 16.77
C TYR A 550 13.83 14.11 16.25
N SER A 551 14.55 14.46 15.20
CA SER A 551 14.35 15.72 14.47
C SER A 551 13.89 15.50 13.05
N VAL A 552 13.25 16.53 12.50
CA VAL A 552 12.81 16.60 11.10
C VAL A 552 13.46 17.83 10.46
N ALA A 553 14.13 17.64 9.32
CA ALA A 553 14.79 18.66 8.52
C ALA A 553 15.72 19.61 9.28
N ASP A 554 16.39 19.11 10.33
CA ASP A 554 17.26 19.89 11.21
C ASP A 554 16.64 21.24 11.68
N SER A 555 15.32 21.28 11.78
CA SER A 555 14.57 22.48 12.16
C SER A 555 13.46 22.23 13.18
N GLU A 556 13.02 20.97 13.32
CA GLU A 556 12.00 20.57 14.28
C GLU A 556 12.56 19.51 15.24
N SER A 557 12.02 19.46 16.46
CA SER A 557 12.39 18.47 17.48
C SER A 557 11.15 17.84 18.10
N TRP A 558 11.14 16.51 18.09
CA TRP A 558 9.99 15.68 18.42
C TRP A 558 10.37 14.65 19.48
N ILE A 559 9.38 14.29 20.30
CA ILE A 559 9.45 13.17 21.22
C ILE A 559 8.22 12.28 20.98
N ALA A 560 8.44 10.98 20.93
CA ALA A 560 7.41 9.98 20.66
C ALA A 560 7.40 8.88 21.73
N THR A 561 6.25 8.26 21.85
CA THR A 561 6.01 7.03 22.63
C THR A 561 5.56 5.92 21.70
N VAL A 562 5.96 4.68 22.01
CA VAL A 562 5.51 3.47 21.31
C VAL A 562 5.47 2.29 22.29
N ASP A 563 4.53 1.38 22.12
CA ASP A 563 4.44 0.15 22.92
C ASP A 563 5.64 -0.77 22.65
N ALA A 564 6.26 -1.27 23.73
CA ALA A 564 7.42 -2.13 23.62
C ALA A 564 7.12 -3.49 22.95
N GLY A 565 5.91 -4.02 23.13
CA GLY A 565 5.47 -5.28 22.51
C GLY A 565 5.35 -5.17 20.99
N GLU A 566 4.88 -4.04 20.47
CA GLU A 566 4.87 -3.76 19.02
C GLU A 566 6.28 -3.72 18.44
N VAL A 567 7.22 -3.05 19.13
CA VAL A 567 8.63 -3.00 18.69
C VAL A 567 9.26 -4.39 18.73
N GLN A 568 8.98 -5.19 19.75
CA GLN A 568 9.45 -6.57 19.83
C GLN A 568 8.93 -7.44 18.67
N ALA A 569 7.66 -7.29 18.29
CA ALA A 569 7.04 -8.04 17.20
C ALA A 569 7.62 -7.68 15.82
N LEU A 570 8.20 -6.49 15.67
CA LEU A 570 8.83 -6.04 14.42
C LEU A 570 10.26 -6.56 14.20
N LEU A 571 10.91 -7.12 15.22
CA LEU A 571 12.30 -7.58 15.13
C LEU A 571 12.40 -8.95 14.43
N GLU A 572 12.93 -8.94 13.21
CA GLU A 572 13.19 -10.14 12.41
C GLU A 572 14.63 -10.63 12.63
N ASP A 573 14.84 -11.95 12.59
CA ASP A 573 16.18 -12.54 12.73
C ASP A 573 17.05 -12.20 11.50
N ALA A 574 18.22 -11.62 11.76
CA ALA A 574 19.15 -11.20 10.72
C ALA A 574 19.76 -12.38 9.95
N ASP A 575 19.84 -13.57 10.56
CA ASP A 575 20.34 -14.80 9.93
C ASP A 575 19.29 -15.44 9.00
N SER A 576 18.00 -15.10 9.16
CA SER A 576 16.90 -15.73 8.43
C SER A 576 15.85 -14.73 7.93
N LEU A 577 16.30 -13.61 7.35
CA LEU A 577 15.39 -12.64 6.74
C LEU A 577 14.56 -13.27 5.61
N PRO A 578 13.26 -12.92 5.50
CA PRO A 578 12.39 -13.49 4.48
C PRO A 578 12.80 -13.02 3.08
N SER A 579 13.05 -13.95 2.17
CA SER A 579 13.43 -13.64 0.78
C SER A 579 12.25 -13.21 -0.10
N GLY A 580 11.00 -13.29 0.38
CA GLY A 580 9.80 -12.99 -0.40
C GLY A 580 9.38 -14.08 -1.41
N VAL A 581 10.21 -15.10 -1.60
CA VAL A 581 9.89 -16.29 -2.41
C VAL A 581 8.91 -17.16 -1.64
N ALA A 582 7.81 -17.57 -2.28
CA ALA A 582 6.85 -18.48 -1.67
C ALA A 582 7.55 -19.83 -1.40
N ASP A 583 7.54 -20.25 -0.14
CA ASP A 583 8.18 -21.49 0.26
C ASP A 583 7.42 -22.68 -0.36
N THR A 584 7.94 -23.22 -1.45
CA THR A 584 7.31 -24.33 -2.19
C THR A 584 7.30 -25.63 -1.38
N ALA A 585 7.99 -25.67 -0.23
CA ALA A 585 7.96 -26.75 0.75
C ALA A 585 6.73 -26.73 1.68
N SER A 586 5.91 -25.67 1.70
CA SER A 586 4.73 -25.57 2.57
C SER A 586 3.40 -25.81 1.85
N ARG A 587 3.40 -26.69 0.84
CA ARG A 587 2.17 -27.40 0.44
C ARG A 587 2.16 -28.75 1.17
N LEU A 588 1.16 -28.92 2.06
CA LEU A 588 0.85 -30.08 2.89
C LEU A 588 1.68 -30.22 4.18
N THR A 589 1.31 -29.46 5.22
CA THR A 589 1.16 -30.06 6.56
C THR A 589 -0.04 -29.41 7.28
N LEU A 590 -1.12 -30.19 7.39
CA LEU A 590 -2.08 -30.04 8.48
C LEU A 590 -1.30 -30.23 9.79
N SER A 591 -1.01 -29.15 10.50
CA SER A 591 -0.49 -29.24 11.87
C SER A 591 -1.64 -29.59 12.81
N SER A 592 -1.77 -30.89 13.07
CA SER A 592 -2.53 -31.39 14.22
C SER A 592 -1.90 -30.83 15.51
N PRO A 593 -2.68 -30.29 16.46
CA PRO A 593 -2.15 -29.92 17.75
C PRO A 593 -2.08 -31.17 18.64
N ALA A 594 -0.89 -31.75 18.82
CA ALA A 594 -0.63 -32.61 19.98
C ALA A 594 0.84 -32.74 20.37
N SER A 595 1.08 -32.36 21.63
CA SER A 595 1.99 -32.96 22.61
C SER A 595 3.38 -32.34 22.82
N ARG A 596 3.57 -31.84 24.05
CA ARG A 596 4.67 -32.02 25.02
C ARG A 596 4.32 -31.08 26.21
N LEU A 597 4.30 -31.42 27.50
CA LEU A 597 4.85 -32.52 28.30
C LEU A 597 4.09 -32.61 29.65
N GLN A 598 3.93 -33.83 30.16
CA GLN A 598 3.71 -34.18 31.59
C GLN A 598 5.03 -34.02 32.39
N PRO A 599 5.06 -33.93 33.75
CA PRO A 599 4.60 -34.94 34.75
C PRO A 599 3.88 -34.30 35.98
N ASP A 600 3.30 -34.96 36.99
CA ASP A 600 3.45 -36.30 37.57
C ASP A 600 2.24 -36.73 38.45
N HIS A 601 2.13 -38.06 38.62
CA HIS A 601 1.33 -39.00 39.43
C HIS A 601 0.25 -38.71 40.52
N SER A 602 -0.77 -39.61 40.46
CA SER A 602 -1.60 -40.26 41.53
C SER A 602 -2.84 -39.49 42.02
N ALA A 603 -4.05 -40.06 42.22
CA ALA A 603 -4.44 -41.42 42.58
C ALA A 603 -5.96 -41.70 42.36
N HIS A 604 -6.29 -42.96 42.09
CA HIS A 604 -7.46 -43.74 42.55
C HIS A 604 -8.93 -43.50 42.10
N THR A 605 -9.40 -44.52 41.34
CA THR A 605 -10.63 -45.36 41.51
C THR A 605 -12.03 -44.84 41.14
N ALA A 606 -12.61 -45.53 40.15
CA ALA A 606 -14.06 -45.77 39.92
C ALA A 606 -14.70 -46.59 41.08
N PRO A 607 -16.01 -46.98 41.12
CA PRO A 607 -17.02 -47.12 40.04
C PRO A 607 -18.50 -46.82 40.52
N PRO A 608 -19.59 -47.53 40.10
CA PRO A 608 -20.48 -47.23 38.95
C PRO A 608 -22.00 -47.23 39.33
N THR A 609 -22.88 -47.49 38.35
CA THR A 609 -24.29 -48.03 38.44
C THR A 609 -25.39 -47.10 38.96
N GLU A 610 -26.65 -47.13 38.52
CA GLU A 610 -27.41 -47.72 37.41
C GLU A 610 -28.85 -47.15 37.53
N THR A 611 -29.62 -47.21 36.44
CA THR A 611 -31.09 -47.33 36.37
C THR A 611 -32.04 -46.24 36.90
N GLY A 612 -32.63 -45.51 35.93
CA GLY A 612 -34.07 -45.39 35.63
C GLY A 612 -35.15 -45.40 36.73
N MET A 613 -35.98 -44.36 36.75
CA MET A 613 -37.43 -44.46 36.52
C MET A 613 -38.09 -43.06 36.47
N LYS A 614 -39.12 -42.95 35.64
CA LYS A 614 -39.98 -41.78 35.38
C LYS A 614 -41.34 -42.00 36.11
N PRO A 615 -42.30 -41.07 36.02
CA PRO A 615 -42.64 -40.03 37.00
C PRO A 615 -44.01 -40.27 37.68
N ASP A 616 -44.34 -39.56 38.77
CA ASP A 616 -45.57 -38.74 38.83
C ASP A 616 -45.80 -38.00 40.18
N ARG A 617 -46.15 -36.72 40.00
CA ARG A 617 -47.18 -35.88 40.64
C ARG A 617 -47.50 -35.93 42.15
N ALA A 618 -47.41 -34.70 42.68
CA ALA A 618 -48.40 -33.94 43.47
C ALA A 618 -48.41 -34.07 45.00
N GLY A 619 -48.46 -32.89 45.65
CA GLY A 619 -49.13 -32.70 46.94
C GLY A 619 -48.37 -31.88 47.98
N ASP A 620 -48.70 -30.59 48.06
CA ASP A 620 -48.88 -29.73 49.25
C ASP A 620 -47.82 -29.56 50.36
N GLY A 621 -47.67 -28.30 50.80
CA GLY A 621 -47.34 -28.01 52.21
C GLY A 621 -46.53 -26.75 52.53
N ALA A 622 -47.14 -25.59 52.34
CA ALA A 622 -47.07 -24.33 53.12
C ALA A 622 -45.83 -23.89 53.97
N ALA A 623 -45.47 -22.61 53.75
CA ALA A 623 -45.39 -21.50 54.73
C ALA A 623 -44.02 -20.80 54.95
N GLY A 624 -44.06 -19.45 54.90
CA GLY A 624 -43.04 -18.52 55.40
C GLY A 624 -42.50 -17.57 54.32
N ASP A 625 -43.27 -16.60 53.85
CA ASP A 625 -43.39 -15.23 54.39
C ASP A 625 -42.13 -14.35 54.18
N ARG A 626 -42.17 -13.55 53.10
CA ARG A 626 -41.59 -12.20 52.90
C ARG A 626 -41.52 -11.90 51.41
N GLY A 627 -42.43 -11.07 50.91
CA GLY A 627 -42.34 -10.59 49.52
C GLY A 627 -43.58 -9.92 48.94
N GLU A 628 -44.54 -9.47 49.74
CA GLU A 628 -45.74 -8.71 49.33
C GLU A 628 -45.43 -7.26 48.85
N ALA A 629 -44.28 -7.05 48.20
CA ALA A 629 -43.91 -5.76 47.62
C ALA A 629 -43.37 -5.85 46.18
N LEU A 630 -43.44 -7.03 45.54
CA LEU A 630 -43.04 -7.21 44.14
C LEU A 630 -44.09 -7.93 43.28
N VAL A 631 -45.31 -8.09 43.79
CA VAL A 631 -46.41 -8.79 43.08
C VAL A 631 -47.41 -7.81 42.43
N GLU A 632 -47.33 -6.51 42.73
CA GLU A 632 -48.13 -5.47 42.03
C GLU A 632 -47.36 -4.67 40.96
N ALA A 633 -46.04 -4.85 40.83
CA ALA A 633 -45.26 -4.23 39.75
C ALA A 633 -45.02 -5.15 38.53
N ILE A 634 -45.39 -6.44 38.64
CA ILE A 634 -45.18 -7.46 37.59
C ILE A 634 -46.43 -7.64 36.70
N ALA A 635 -47.53 -6.94 36.98
CA ALA A 635 -48.78 -7.04 36.23
C ALA A 635 -49.07 -5.89 35.23
N SER A 636 -48.08 -5.04 34.86
CA SER A 636 -48.32 -3.94 33.90
C SER A 636 -47.26 -3.69 32.82
N ARG A 637 -46.21 -4.50 32.69
CA ARG A 637 -45.38 -4.46 31.47
C ARG A 637 -45.98 -5.38 30.41
N ARG A 638 -46.84 -4.82 29.55
CA ARG A 638 -47.12 -5.40 28.23
C ARG A 638 -45.78 -5.78 27.60
N VAL A 639 -45.52 -7.06 27.35
CA VAL A 639 -44.43 -7.47 26.46
C VAL A 639 -44.80 -6.90 25.10
N LYS A 640 -44.10 -5.84 24.70
CA LYS A 640 -44.32 -5.19 23.41
C LYS A 640 -44.03 -6.20 22.30
N SER A 641 -44.85 -6.21 21.26
CA SER A 641 -44.55 -7.03 20.08
C SER A 641 -43.30 -6.51 19.37
N THR A 642 -42.58 -7.38 18.64
CA THR A 642 -41.42 -7.00 17.81
C THR A 642 -41.76 -5.85 16.83
N GLU A 643 -42.99 -5.84 16.33
CA GLU A 643 -43.51 -4.78 15.47
C GLU A 643 -43.70 -3.44 16.20
N GLU A 644 -44.30 -3.45 17.40
CA GLU A 644 -44.39 -2.26 18.24
C GLU A 644 -43.00 -1.69 18.58
N PHE A 645 -42.01 -2.55 18.82
CA PHE A 645 -40.63 -2.15 19.05
C PHE A 645 -40.03 -1.40 17.85
N PHE A 646 -40.14 -1.92 16.63
CA PHE A 646 -39.57 -1.24 15.46
C PHE A 646 -40.26 0.09 15.16
N TYR A 647 -41.55 0.20 15.44
CA TYR A 647 -42.24 1.48 15.33
C TYR A 647 -41.83 2.50 16.39
N GLU A 648 -41.34 2.07 17.55
CA GLU A 648 -40.75 2.98 18.53
C GLU A 648 -39.31 3.35 18.13
N LEU A 649 -38.53 2.39 17.63
CA LEU A 649 -37.16 2.61 17.18
C LEU A 649 -37.08 3.50 15.93
N ALA A 650 -37.96 3.24 14.95
CA ALA A 650 -38.04 3.91 13.67
C ALA A 650 -39.49 4.35 13.37
N PRO A 651 -39.98 5.44 14.01
CA PRO A 651 -41.39 5.87 13.90
C PRO A 651 -41.87 6.17 12.48
N PHE A 652 -40.96 6.59 11.59
CA PHE A 652 -41.27 6.88 10.20
C PHE A 652 -41.85 5.67 9.45
N LEU A 653 -41.63 4.43 9.91
CA LEU A 653 -42.21 3.24 9.30
C LEU A 653 -43.74 3.17 9.41
N ARG A 654 -44.38 3.91 10.33
CA ARG A 654 -45.85 3.97 10.46
C ARG A 654 -46.50 4.91 9.45
N ASP A 655 -45.85 6.04 9.21
CA ASP A 655 -46.50 7.24 8.70
C ASP A 655 -46.08 7.60 7.27
N VAL A 656 -45.16 6.83 6.69
CA VAL A 656 -44.50 7.17 5.43
C VAL A 656 -44.75 6.10 4.38
N ASP A 657 -45.42 6.48 3.29
CA ASP A 657 -45.67 5.57 2.19
C ASP A 657 -45.01 6.01 0.87
N SER A 658 -44.80 7.31 0.68
CA SER A 658 -44.17 7.83 -0.55
C SER A 658 -42.63 7.77 -0.52
N PRO A 659 -41.94 7.45 -1.64
CA PRO A 659 -40.47 7.37 -1.69
C PRO A 659 -39.76 8.67 -1.28
N LEU A 660 -40.33 9.82 -1.63
CA LEU A 660 -39.81 11.12 -1.22
C LEU A 660 -39.84 11.29 0.31
N GLU A 661 -40.98 11.00 0.95
CA GLU A 661 -41.07 11.06 2.42
C GLU A 661 -40.18 10.00 3.09
N ARG A 662 -39.99 8.82 2.47
CA ARG A 662 -39.06 7.78 2.95
C ARG A 662 -37.65 8.35 3.06
N ARG A 663 -37.19 9.08 2.03
CA ARG A 663 -35.89 9.76 2.04
C ARG A 663 -35.83 10.82 3.13
N GLU A 664 -36.80 11.72 3.19
CA GLU A 664 -36.78 12.87 4.10
C GLU A 664 -36.84 12.45 5.57
N ARG A 665 -37.80 11.59 5.95
CA ARG A 665 -38.08 11.27 7.35
C ARG A 665 -37.10 10.27 7.96
N SER A 666 -36.45 9.42 7.16
CA SER A 666 -35.43 8.49 7.65
C SER A 666 -34.05 9.12 7.84
N ARG A 667 -33.78 10.28 7.23
CA ARG A 667 -32.42 10.87 7.20
C ARG A 667 -31.85 11.16 8.59
N ARG A 668 -32.67 11.66 9.51
CA ARG A 668 -32.23 11.91 10.90
C ARG A 668 -31.91 10.62 11.65
N PHE A 669 -32.65 9.54 11.36
CA PHE A 669 -32.38 8.22 11.93
C PHE A 669 -31.06 7.65 11.42
N ASP A 670 -30.72 7.87 10.15
CA ASP A 670 -29.48 7.33 9.58
C ASP A 670 -28.24 8.18 9.86
N ALA A 671 -28.38 9.45 10.25
CA ALA A 671 -27.25 10.36 10.49
C ALA A 671 -26.21 9.81 11.50
N ARG A 672 -26.66 8.90 12.38
CA ARG A 672 -25.82 8.17 13.33
C ARG A 672 -24.79 7.22 12.69
N ILE A 673 -24.90 6.92 11.40
CA ILE A 673 -23.90 6.12 10.67
C ILE A 673 -22.61 6.89 10.40
N ASN A 674 -22.68 8.22 10.31
CA ASN A 674 -21.60 9.06 9.79
C ASN A 674 -20.24 8.87 10.50
N PRO A 675 -20.17 8.74 11.84
CA PRO A 675 -18.90 8.50 12.53
C PRO A 675 -18.25 7.15 12.18
N PHE A 676 -19.02 6.21 11.64
CA PHE A 676 -18.60 4.86 11.30
C PHE A 676 -18.31 4.68 9.81
N LEU A 677 -18.36 5.75 9.02
CA LEU A 677 -17.95 5.74 7.61
C LEU A 677 -16.52 6.29 7.50
N GLY A 678 -15.63 5.50 6.90
CA GLY A 678 -14.26 5.89 6.62
C GLY A 678 -14.12 6.86 5.44
N SER A 679 -12.95 7.49 5.31
CA SER A 679 -12.55 8.31 4.16
C SER A 679 -12.12 7.45 2.95
N ASP A 680 -11.84 8.09 1.80
CA ASP A 680 -11.53 7.41 0.54
C ASP A 680 -10.32 6.45 0.59
N ASP A 681 -9.38 6.63 1.52
CA ASP A 681 -8.21 5.74 1.69
C ASP A 681 -8.44 4.57 2.66
N THR A 682 -9.70 4.35 3.07
CA THR A 682 -10.08 3.27 3.98
C THR A 682 -10.05 1.92 3.30
N ALA A 683 -9.39 0.93 3.92
CA ALA A 683 -9.59 -0.46 3.55
C ALA A 683 -11.07 -0.85 3.71
N LEU A 684 -11.71 -1.25 2.61
CA LEU A 684 -13.12 -1.62 2.59
C LEU A 684 -13.34 -3.01 3.19
N PRO A 685 -14.46 -3.22 3.92
CA PRO A 685 -14.75 -4.51 4.55
C PRO A 685 -14.93 -5.63 3.52
N GLN A 686 -14.44 -6.83 3.85
CA GLN A 686 -14.64 -8.05 3.08
C GLN A 686 -16.13 -8.35 2.93
N ILE A 687 -16.61 -8.48 1.70
CA ILE A 687 -17.94 -8.96 1.38
C ILE A 687 -17.90 -10.49 1.21
N ASN A 688 -18.84 -11.16 1.84
CA ASN A 688 -19.06 -12.59 1.76
C ASN A 688 -20.46 -12.86 1.21
N CYS A 689 -20.53 -13.71 0.19
CA CYS A 689 -21.78 -14.19 -0.39
C CYS A 689 -21.81 -15.72 -0.31
N PHE A 690 -23.00 -16.32 -0.19
CA PHE A 690 -23.18 -17.75 -0.40
C PHE A 690 -23.94 -18.00 -1.70
N TYR A 691 -23.44 -18.90 -2.54
CA TYR A 691 -24.13 -19.30 -3.76
C TYR A 691 -23.88 -20.77 -4.09
N GLN A 692 -24.96 -21.54 -4.21
CA GLN A 692 -24.90 -22.95 -4.61
C GLN A 692 -25.48 -23.12 -6.01
N VAL A 693 -24.68 -23.69 -6.92
CA VAL A 693 -25.15 -24.04 -8.27
C VAL A 693 -26.10 -25.23 -8.19
N MET A 694 -27.40 -24.97 -8.41
CA MET A 694 -28.45 -25.99 -8.40
C MET A 694 -28.79 -26.54 -9.80
N SER A 695 -28.32 -25.87 -10.86
CA SER A 695 -28.55 -26.25 -12.27
C SER A 695 -27.35 -25.85 -13.12
N ASP A 696 -26.81 -26.79 -13.88
CA ASP A 696 -25.67 -26.57 -14.79
C ASP A 696 -26.04 -25.77 -16.05
N LYS A 697 -27.32 -25.44 -16.23
CA LYS A 697 -27.83 -24.62 -17.35
C LYS A 697 -28.11 -23.17 -16.95
N ALA A 698 -27.89 -22.80 -15.69
CA ALA A 698 -28.14 -21.43 -15.23
C ALA A 698 -27.09 -20.47 -15.78
N GLU A 699 -27.51 -19.30 -16.28
CA GLU A 699 -26.58 -18.31 -16.84
C GLU A 699 -25.95 -17.40 -15.77
N HIS A 700 -26.35 -17.53 -14.50
CA HIS A 700 -25.79 -16.83 -13.35
C HIS A 700 -25.70 -15.30 -13.45
N ARG A 701 -26.46 -14.66 -14.35
CA ARG A 701 -26.36 -13.22 -14.65
C ARG A 701 -26.42 -12.33 -13.41
N THR A 702 -27.39 -12.57 -12.52
CA THR A 702 -27.56 -11.80 -11.28
C THR A 702 -26.36 -11.95 -10.33
N LEU A 703 -25.80 -13.17 -10.19
CA LEU A 703 -24.63 -13.41 -9.36
C LEU A 703 -23.41 -12.68 -9.92
N ILE A 704 -23.19 -12.77 -11.24
CA ILE A 704 -22.10 -12.08 -11.93
C ILE A 704 -22.25 -10.57 -11.70
N ALA A 705 -23.42 -10.00 -11.95
CA ALA A 705 -23.69 -8.58 -11.76
C ALA A 705 -23.43 -8.12 -10.33
N ALA A 706 -23.99 -8.82 -9.33
CA ALA A 706 -23.80 -8.53 -7.92
C ALA A 706 -22.32 -8.56 -7.53
N THR A 707 -21.64 -9.69 -7.76
CA THR A 707 -20.24 -9.87 -7.30
C THR A 707 -19.23 -9.01 -8.05
N THR A 708 -19.44 -8.79 -9.36
CA THR A 708 -18.59 -7.86 -10.13
C THR A 708 -18.81 -6.41 -9.73
N SER A 709 -20.05 -6.00 -9.43
CA SER A 709 -20.32 -4.65 -8.92
C SER A 709 -19.67 -4.41 -7.55
N MET A 710 -19.72 -5.40 -6.65
CA MET A 710 -19.06 -5.35 -5.35
C MET A 710 -17.54 -5.21 -5.50
N ARG A 711 -16.94 -5.95 -6.45
CA ARG A 711 -15.52 -5.83 -6.78
C ARG A 711 -15.16 -4.49 -7.41
N ALA A 712 -16.00 -3.98 -8.31
CA ALA A 712 -15.81 -2.68 -8.95
C ALA A 712 -15.90 -1.51 -7.96
N ALA A 713 -16.76 -1.64 -6.94
CA ALA A 713 -16.83 -0.74 -5.80
C ALA A 713 -15.60 -0.86 -4.86
N GLY A 714 -14.61 -1.69 -5.18
CA GLY A 714 -13.33 -1.78 -4.46
C GLY A 714 -13.29 -2.78 -3.30
N HIS A 715 -14.39 -3.45 -2.97
CA HIS A 715 -14.43 -4.37 -1.84
C HIS A 715 -13.67 -5.68 -2.13
N PRO A 716 -13.01 -6.31 -1.14
CA PRO A 716 -12.73 -7.74 -1.14
C PRO A 716 -14.04 -8.52 -1.29
N VAL A 717 -14.12 -9.48 -2.20
CA VAL A 717 -15.35 -10.29 -2.40
C VAL A 717 -15.00 -11.77 -2.38
N ARG A 718 -15.73 -12.52 -1.56
CA ARG A 718 -15.61 -13.96 -1.40
C ARG A 718 -16.96 -14.63 -1.57
N VAL A 719 -17.02 -15.65 -2.42
CA VAL A 719 -18.22 -16.47 -2.63
C VAL A 719 -17.97 -17.88 -2.08
N TRP A 720 -18.88 -18.32 -1.21
CA TRP A 720 -18.87 -19.62 -0.57
C TRP A 720 -19.83 -20.57 -1.26
N SER A 721 -19.38 -21.78 -1.55
CA SER A 721 -20.17 -22.81 -2.22
C SER A 721 -19.73 -24.21 -1.84
N TYR A 722 -20.64 -25.19 -1.88
CA TYR A 722 -20.29 -26.61 -1.81
C TYR A 722 -19.90 -27.21 -3.17
N ALA A 723 -19.94 -26.40 -4.24
CA ALA A 723 -19.41 -26.75 -5.56
C ALA A 723 -18.54 -25.59 -6.10
N PRO A 724 -17.44 -25.23 -5.41
CA PRO A 724 -16.59 -24.09 -5.77
C PRO A 724 -16.06 -24.18 -7.21
N GLU A 725 -15.80 -25.38 -7.71
CA GLU A 725 -15.35 -25.64 -9.08
C GLU A 725 -16.34 -25.13 -10.14
N LYS A 726 -17.64 -25.08 -9.82
CA LYS A 726 -18.67 -24.57 -10.73
C LYS A 726 -18.71 -23.04 -10.80
N LEU A 727 -17.98 -22.35 -9.93
CA LEU A 727 -17.94 -20.90 -9.82
C LEU A 727 -16.60 -20.30 -10.24
N GLU A 728 -15.68 -21.09 -10.81
CA GLU A 728 -14.36 -20.63 -11.25
C GLU A 728 -14.43 -19.51 -12.30
N PHE A 729 -15.55 -19.39 -13.03
CA PHE A 729 -15.79 -18.28 -13.96
C PHE A 729 -15.81 -16.89 -13.29
N LEU A 730 -15.96 -16.82 -11.96
CA LEU A 730 -15.88 -15.58 -11.19
C LEU A 730 -14.43 -15.16 -10.87
N ILE A 731 -13.46 -16.08 -10.90
CA ILE A 731 -12.05 -15.82 -10.55
C ILE A 731 -11.41 -14.74 -11.44
N PRO A 732 -11.61 -14.73 -12.78
CA PRO A 732 -11.08 -13.67 -13.65
C PRO A 732 -11.59 -12.26 -13.29
N HIS A 733 -12.73 -12.16 -12.60
CA HIS A 733 -13.27 -10.89 -12.11
C HIS A 733 -12.71 -10.50 -10.73
N GLY A 734 -11.67 -11.21 -10.26
CA GLY A 734 -11.01 -10.98 -8.99
C GLY A 734 -11.77 -11.53 -7.79
N ILE A 735 -12.79 -12.36 -7.96
CA ILE A 735 -13.63 -12.86 -6.85
C ILE A 735 -12.98 -14.11 -6.25
N GLU A 736 -12.85 -14.14 -4.92
CA GLU A 736 -12.33 -15.31 -4.20
C GLU A 736 -13.44 -16.37 -4.08
N ILE A 737 -13.12 -17.63 -4.39
CA ILE A 737 -14.06 -18.75 -4.23
C ILE A 737 -13.57 -19.67 -3.12
N ARG A 738 -14.46 -20.01 -2.18
CA ARG A 738 -14.14 -20.89 -1.04
C ARG A 738 -15.17 -22.00 -0.89
N ASN A 739 -14.72 -23.11 -0.30
CA ASN A 739 -15.59 -24.24 0.01
C ASN A 739 -16.42 -23.91 1.26
N ALA A 740 -17.75 -23.97 1.14
CA ALA A 740 -18.66 -23.73 2.27
C ALA A 740 -18.52 -24.79 3.38
N ASP A 741 -17.94 -25.95 3.06
CA ASP A 741 -17.64 -27.02 4.02
C ASP A 741 -16.64 -26.59 5.10
N ASP A 742 -15.83 -25.55 4.83
CA ASP A 742 -14.87 -24.98 5.80
C ASP A 742 -15.56 -24.21 6.93
N VAL A 743 -16.82 -23.78 6.73
CA VAL A 743 -17.62 -23.02 7.72
C VAL A 743 -18.74 -23.88 8.29
N MET A 744 -19.42 -24.65 7.44
CA MET A 744 -20.50 -25.52 7.87
C MET A 744 -20.43 -26.88 7.15
N PRO A 745 -20.46 -28.02 7.88
CA PRO A 745 -20.32 -29.33 7.24
C PRO A 745 -21.37 -29.61 6.17
N ARG A 746 -20.96 -30.21 5.05
CA ARG A 746 -21.82 -30.61 3.92
C ARG A 746 -23.00 -31.46 4.36
N ALA A 747 -22.80 -32.35 5.33
CA ALA A 747 -23.88 -33.20 5.86
C ALA A 747 -25.01 -32.37 6.51
N LEU A 748 -24.69 -31.21 7.11
CA LEU A 748 -25.68 -30.30 7.67
C LEU A 748 -26.39 -29.52 6.55
N PHE A 749 -25.66 -29.07 5.52
CA PHE A 749 -26.24 -28.50 4.31
C PHE A 749 -27.25 -29.44 3.65
N GLU A 750 -26.84 -30.66 3.34
CA GLU A 750 -27.68 -31.69 2.71
C GLU A 750 -28.92 -31.98 3.56
N ARG A 751 -28.77 -32.05 4.88
CA ARG A 751 -29.90 -32.26 5.80
C ARG A 751 -30.88 -31.08 5.80
N ILE A 752 -30.37 -29.84 5.81
CA ILE A 752 -31.22 -28.64 5.78
C ILE A 752 -31.97 -28.56 4.45
N VAL A 753 -31.28 -28.73 3.33
CA VAL A 753 -31.87 -28.65 1.98
C VAL A 753 -32.81 -29.83 1.69
N ALA A 754 -32.56 -31.02 2.24
CA ALA A 754 -33.51 -32.14 2.11
C ALA A 754 -34.81 -31.91 2.90
N GLY A 755 -34.75 -31.13 3.99
CA GLY A 755 -35.89 -30.87 4.87
C GLY A 755 -36.60 -29.53 4.65
N SER A 756 -36.06 -28.65 3.79
CA SER A 756 -36.49 -27.27 3.59
C SER A 756 -35.98 -26.68 2.26
N GLU A 757 -36.11 -25.37 2.06
CA GLU A 757 -35.51 -24.66 0.92
C GLU A 757 -34.09 -24.16 1.23
N ILE A 758 -33.26 -23.98 0.20
CA ILE A 758 -31.89 -23.46 0.32
C ILE A 758 -31.79 -22.10 1.04
N ARG A 759 -32.84 -21.27 1.00
CA ARG A 759 -32.89 -20.00 1.72
C ARG A 759 -32.76 -20.16 3.24
N TYR A 760 -33.32 -21.23 3.81
CA TYR A 760 -33.21 -21.54 5.25
C TYR A 760 -31.77 -21.89 5.63
N PHE A 761 -31.05 -22.58 4.75
CA PHE A 761 -29.63 -22.81 4.93
C PHE A 761 -28.84 -21.48 4.89
N SER A 762 -29.14 -20.60 3.93
CA SER A 762 -28.49 -19.29 3.81
C SER A 762 -28.65 -18.42 5.07
N ASP A 763 -29.82 -18.46 5.70
CA ASP A 763 -30.09 -17.77 6.97
C ASP A 763 -29.23 -18.31 8.13
N VAL A 764 -29.02 -19.62 8.22
CA VAL A 764 -28.14 -20.21 9.25
C VAL A 764 -26.67 -19.93 8.93
N PHE A 765 -26.29 -20.12 7.66
CA PHE A 765 -24.92 -20.00 7.18
C PHE A 765 -24.38 -18.59 7.38
N ARG A 766 -25.17 -17.54 7.14
CA ARG A 766 -24.71 -16.15 7.35
C ARG A 766 -24.33 -15.85 8.80
N TYR A 767 -25.04 -16.42 9.78
CA TYR A 767 -24.69 -16.24 11.20
C TYR A 767 -23.39 -16.95 11.56
N ALA A 768 -23.24 -18.21 11.13
CA ALA A 768 -22.00 -18.98 11.33
C ALA A 768 -20.80 -18.27 10.68
N LEU A 769 -20.97 -17.87 9.43
CA LEU A 769 -19.95 -17.23 8.64
C LEU A 769 -19.50 -15.88 9.23
N LEU A 770 -20.44 -15.00 9.57
CA LEU A 770 -20.12 -13.71 10.18
C LEU A 770 -19.52 -13.88 11.58
N TYR A 771 -19.90 -14.91 12.33
CA TYR A 771 -19.26 -15.24 13.60
C TYR A 771 -17.79 -15.64 13.40
N GLU A 772 -17.45 -16.46 12.40
CA GLU A 772 -16.08 -16.94 12.22
C GLU A 772 -15.17 -15.96 11.48
N HIS A 773 -15.70 -15.28 10.46
CA HIS A 773 -14.92 -14.47 9.52
C HIS A 773 -15.17 -12.97 9.62
N GLY A 774 -16.30 -12.55 10.22
CA GLY A 774 -16.74 -11.16 10.23
C GLY A 774 -16.92 -10.57 8.82
N GLY A 775 -16.92 -9.24 8.74
CA GLY A 775 -17.10 -8.51 7.49
C GLY A 775 -18.57 -8.29 7.12
N LEU A 776 -18.83 -8.06 5.84
CA LEU A 776 -20.17 -7.92 5.29
C LEU A 776 -20.68 -9.26 4.77
N TRP A 777 -21.87 -9.67 5.20
CA TRP A 777 -22.71 -10.58 4.44
C TRP A 777 -23.49 -9.77 3.41
N MET A 778 -23.54 -10.25 2.17
CA MET A 778 -24.45 -9.74 1.16
C MET A 778 -25.11 -10.88 0.39
N ASP A 779 -26.42 -10.77 0.18
CA ASP A 779 -27.13 -11.68 -0.71
C ASP A 779 -26.61 -11.54 -2.15
N SER A 780 -26.64 -12.66 -2.90
CA SER A 780 -26.08 -12.76 -4.26
C SER A 780 -26.85 -11.98 -5.35
N ASP A 781 -27.85 -11.19 -4.94
CA ASP A 781 -28.69 -10.33 -5.77
C ASP A 781 -28.71 -8.88 -5.26
N VAL A 782 -27.68 -8.48 -4.50
CA VAL A 782 -27.41 -7.09 -4.14
C VAL A 782 -26.36 -6.50 -5.10
N VAL A 783 -26.75 -5.47 -5.86
CA VAL A 783 -25.84 -4.76 -6.77
C VAL A 783 -25.28 -3.52 -6.07
N MET A 784 -23.97 -3.41 -5.97
CA MET A 784 -23.28 -2.26 -5.39
C MET A 784 -23.17 -1.13 -6.41
N LEU A 785 -23.57 0.07 -6.02
CA LEU A 785 -23.48 1.26 -6.87
C LEU A 785 -22.29 2.14 -6.50
N ARG A 786 -21.82 2.05 -5.25
CA ARG A 786 -20.64 2.77 -4.73
C ARG A 786 -20.04 2.03 -3.53
N PRO A 787 -18.79 2.34 -3.14
CA PRO A 787 -18.15 1.73 -1.97
C PRO A 787 -18.93 1.96 -0.67
N PHE A 788 -18.85 1.00 0.26
CA PHE A 788 -19.39 1.11 1.62
C PHE A 788 -18.26 1.05 2.66
N PRO A 789 -17.63 2.20 3.02
CA PRO A 789 -16.47 2.24 3.92
C PRO A 789 -16.88 2.11 5.39
N PHE A 790 -17.71 1.13 5.73
CA PHE A 790 -18.23 0.93 7.09
C PHE A 790 -17.18 0.36 8.04
N ARG A 791 -17.11 0.93 9.24
CA ARG A 791 -16.14 0.62 10.32
C ARG A 791 -16.78 0.44 11.70
N GLY A 792 -18.11 0.35 11.78
CA GLY A 792 -18.80 0.09 13.05
C GLY A 792 -18.67 -1.36 13.49
N ASP A 793 -19.29 -1.73 14.62
CA ASP A 793 -19.25 -3.10 15.12
C ASP A 793 -20.28 -4.01 14.44
N HIS A 794 -21.46 -3.45 14.13
CA HIS A 794 -22.55 -4.13 13.44
C HIS A 794 -23.27 -3.23 12.44
N PHE A 795 -23.92 -3.82 11.45
CA PHE A 795 -24.83 -3.11 10.56
C PHE A 795 -26.00 -4.02 10.21
N PHE A 796 -27.21 -3.48 10.33
CA PHE A 796 -28.45 -4.15 9.95
C PHE A 796 -29.37 -3.17 9.22
N ASN A 797 -30.02 -3.61 8.15
CA ASN A 797 -30.97 -2.81 7.39
C ASN A 797 -32.42 -3.31 7.54
N LEU A 798 -33.33 -2.35 7.67
CA LEU A 798 -34.77 -2.60 7.71
C LEU A 798 -35.37 -2.78 6.30
N GLN A 799 -36.65 -3.16 6.26
CA GLN A 799 -37.54 -3.03 5.09
C GLN A 799 -38.56 -1.89 5.30
N TRP A 800 -39.04 -1.29 4.20
CA TRP A 800 -40.03 -0.22 4.28
C TRP A 800 -41.40 -0.74 4.69
N ARG A 801 -41.85 -1.85 4.09
CA ARG A 801 -43.16 -2.44 4.41
C ARG A 801 -43.00 -3.77 5.12
N GLY A 802 -43.68 -3.94 6.26
CA GLY A 802 -43.78 -5.20 6.97
C GLY A 802 -44.45 -6.30 6.13
N ALA A 803 -44.20 -7.56 6.45
CA ALA A 803 -44.95 -8.68 5.87
C ALA A 803 -46.17 -9.02 6.74
N HIS A 804 -46.90 -10.09 6.41
CA HIS A 804 -48.04 -10.62 7.15
C HIS A 804 -47.80 -10.92 8.66
N LYS A 805 -46.55 -10.82 9.13
CA LYS A 805 -46.11 -11.03 10.52
C LYS A 805 -45.41 -9.80 11.14
N GLY A 806 -45.49 -8.62 10.52
CA GLY A 806 -44.91 -7.36 11.00
C GLY A 806 -43.63 -6.92 10.29
N HIS A 807 -42.94 -5.93 10.86
CA HIS A 807 -41.65 -5.41 10.34
C HIS A 807 -40.47 -6.27 10.76
N PHE A 808 -39.49 -6.39 9.85
CA PHE A 808 -38.28 -7.18 10.06
C PHE A 808 -37.01 -6.43 9.64
N ILE A 809 -35.89 -6.94 10.14
CA ILE A 809 -34.57 -6.75 9.55
C ILE A 809 -34.40 -7.76 8.42
N CYS A 810 -34.06 -7.30 7.22
CA CYS A 810 -34.08 -8.10 5.99
C CYS A 810 -33.02 -9.21 5.96
N GLY A 811 -31.90 -9.02 6.67
CA GLY A 811 -30.78 -9.97 6.71
C GLY A 811 -30.02 -10.11 5.39
N ASN A 812 -30.39 -9.35 4.35
CA ASN A 812 -29.75 -9.38 3.03
C ASN A 812 -28.40 -8.66 3.00
N VAL A 813 -28.21 -7.67 3.88
CA VAL A 813 -26.91 -7.03 4.12
C VAL A 813 -26.69 -6.91 5.62
N MET A 814 -25.62 -7.54 6.12
CA MET A 814 -25.28 -7.51 7.54
C MET A 814 -23.79 -7.31 7.72
N TYR A 815 -23.38 -6.47 8.68
CA TYR A 815 -21.99 -6.42 9.12
C TYR A 815 -21.86 -6.95 10.54
N ALA A 816 -20.77 -7.66 10.82
CA ALA A 816 -20.33 -7.92 12.18
C ALA A 816 -18.81 -8.06 12.24
N GLN A 817 -18.21 -7.65 13.37
CA GLN A 817 -16.86 -8.09 13.73
C GLN A 817 -16.83 -9.61 13.97
N PRO A 818 -15.71 -10.29 13.67
CA PRO A 818 -15.56 -11.71 13.97
C PRO A 818 -15.69 -11.96 15.47
N TYR A 819 -16.16 -13.15 15.82
CA TYR A 819 -16.44 -13.63 17.17
C TYR A 819 -17.53 -12.86 17.93
N SER A 820 -18.42 -12.16 17.22
CA SER A 820 -19.55 -11.48 17.85
C SER A 820 -20.44 -12.45 18.63
N ARG A 821 -20.60 -12.21 19.94
CA ARG A 821 -21.47 -13.02 20.82
C ARG A 821 -22.93 -13.08 20.35
N HIS A 822 -23.40 -12.03 19.68
CA HIS A 822 -24.76 -11.99 19.16
C HIS A 822 -24.95 -12.88 17.94
N LEU A 823 -23.97 -12.88 17.02
CA LEU A 823 -23.97 -13.77 15.84
C LEU A 823 -23.85 -15.23 16.27
N ARG A 824 -23.04 -15.51 17.31
CA ARG A 824 -22.98 -16.83 17.94
C ARG A 824 -24.34 -17.29 18.49
N ALA A 825 -25.01 -16.43 19.25
CA ALA A 825 -26.32 -16.76 19.82
C ALA A 825 -27.39 -16.96 18.74
N LEU A 826 -27.40 -16.12 17.70
CA LEU A 826 -28.30 -16.27 16.54
C LEU A 826 -28.06 -17.58 15.80
N TYR A 827 -26.79 -17.98 15.61
CA TYR A 827 -26.42 -19.27 15.03
C TYR A 827 -26.91 -20.45 15.88
N GLU A 828 -26.70 -20.42 17.19
CA GLU A 828 -27.15 -21.50 18.08
C GLU A 828 -28.69 -21.64 18.08
N ILE A 829 -29.40 -20.52 18.19
CA ILE A 829 -30.87 -20.51 18.19
C ILE A 829 -31.42 -20.97 16.83
N SER A 830 -30.79 -20.58 15.72
CA SER A 830 -31.25 -20.98 14.38
C SER A 830 -31.12 -22.48 14.16
N ILE A 831 -30.02 -23.10 14.61
CA ILE A 831 -29.83 -24.56 14.59
C ILE A 831 -30.84 -25.27 15.49
N GLU A 832 -31.04 -24.80 16.72
CA GLU A 832 -32.02 -25.39 17.64
C GLU A 832 -33.44 -25.34 17.06
N ARG A 833 -33.85 -24.18 16.53
CA ARG A 833 -35.17 -24.00 15.91
C ARG A 833 -35.35 -24.85 14.66
N PHE A 834 -34.31 -25.02 13.84
CA PHE A 834 -34.36 -25.88 12.66
C PHE A 834 -34.64 -27.35 13.03
N HIS A 835 -34.07 -27.84 14.14
CA HIS A 835 -34.29 -29.21 14.59
C HIS A 835 -35.63 -29.44 15.30
N ASN A 836 -36.32 -28.37 15.72
CA ASN A 836 -37.63 -28.44 16.35
C ASN A 836 -38.77 -28.50 15.32
N ALA A 837 -39.85 -29.23 15.64
CA ALA A 837 -40.98 -29.49 14.72
C ALA A 837 -41.74 -28.24 14.24
N ASN A 838 -41.60 -27.10 14.94
CA ASN A 838 -42.36 -25.87 14.71
C ASN A 838 -41.58 -24.79 13.91
N GLY A 839 -40.31 -25.01 13.55
CA GLY A 839 -39.42 -23.98 12.97
C GLY A 839 -39.41 -23.88 11.44
N LYS A 840 -40.54 -24.13 10.76
CA LYS A 840 -40.59 -24.24 9.29
C LYS A 840 -41.32 -23.10 8.56
N GLU A 841 -41.85 -22.10 9.27
CA GLU A 841 -42.48 -20.96 8.59
C GLU A 841 -41.45 -19.92 8.14
N PHE A 842 -41.83 -19.06 7.20
CA PHE A 842 -40.95 -18.01 6.68
C PHE A 842 -40.44 -17.10 7.81
N GLY A 843 -39.11 -16.90 7.86
CA GLY A 843 -38.43 -15.99 8.79
C GLY A 843 -38.03 -16.56 10.14
N ASP A 844 -38.58 -17.72 10.56
CA ASP A 844 -38.43 -18.23 11.94
C ASP A 844 -37.00 -18.50 12.41
N ILE A 845 -36.08 -18.70 11.46
CA ILE A 845 -34.63 -18.90 11.69
C ILE A 845 -33.75 -17.85 11.00
N GLY A 846 -34.38 -16.83 10.38
CA GLY A 846 -33.71 -15.78 9.62
C GLY A 846 -34.25 -14.39 10.03
N PRO A 847 -34.89 -13.62 9.13
CA PRO A 847 -35.35 -12.25 9.41
C PRO A 847 -36.19 -12.08 10.68
N LYS A 848 -37.11 -13.00 10.99
CA LYS A 848 -37.92 -12.93 12.21
C LYS A 848 -37.11 -13.26 13.46
N LEU A 849 -36.25 -14.29 13.41
CA LEU A 849 -35.34 -14.60 14.52
C LEU A 849 -34.43 -13.40 14.84
N LEU A 850 -33.80 -12.82 13.82
CA LEU A 850 -32.95 -11.64 13.96
C LEU A 850 -33.68 -10.47 14.61
N SER A 851 -34.89 -10.21 14.12
CA SER A 851 -35.77 -9.16 14.60
C SER A 851 -36.19 -9.35 16.06
N ASP A 852 -36.68 -10.56 16.40
CA ASP A 852 -37.08 -10.91 17.77
C ASP A 852 -35.89 -10.85 18.73
N TYR A 853 -34.70 -11.26 18.27
CA TYR A 853 -33.48 -11.21 19.08
C TYR A 853 -33.08 -9.77 19.39
N ILE A 854 -33.07 -8.89 18.38
CA ILE A 854 -32.71 -7.46 18.55
C ILE A 854 -33.74 -6.71 19.41
N ALA A 855 -35.03 -7.06 19.28
CA ALA A 855 -36.09 -6.50 20.12
C ALA A 855 -36.06 -7.01 21.56
N SER A 856 -35.31 -8.07 21.86
CA SER A 856 -35.19 -8.64 23.21
C SER A 856 -34.08 -7.98 24.03
N ASP A 857 -34.12 -8.14 25.35
CA ASP A 857 -33.07 -7.69 26.27
C ASP A 857 -31.68 -8.28 25.92
N ARG A 858 -31.62 -9.45 25.27
CA ARG A 858 -30.35 -10.09 24.86
C ARG A 858 -29.72 -9.42 23.63
N GLY A 859 -30.51 -8.70 22.85
CA GLY A 859 -30.07 -8.01 21.63
C GLY A 859 -30.08 -6.50 21.76
N SER A 860 -30.27 -5.94 22.96
CA SER A 860 -30.43 -4.49 23.15
C SER A 860 -29.25 -3.67 22.63
N GLU A 861 -28.03 -4.20 22.74
CA GLU A 861 -26.82 -3.56 22.20
C GLU A 861 -26.80 -3.49 20.66
N LEU A 862 -27.55 -4.35 19.97
CA LEU A 862 -27.64 -4.31 18.50
C LEU A 862 -28.61 -3.24 17.99
N GLN A 863 -29.46 -2.68 18.86
CA GLN A 863 -30.51 -1.74 18.45
C GLN A 863 -29.91 -0.44 17.87
N GLU A 864 -28.77 -0.01 18.39
CA GLU A 864 -28.01 1.11 17.83
C GLU A 864 -27.27 0.76 16.52
N TRP A 865 -27.45 -0.42 15.96
CA TRP A 865 -26.83 -0.80 14.69
C TRP A 865 -27.87 -1.08 13.60
N VAL A 866 -29.14 -0.78 13.88
CA VAL A 866 -30.25 -0.90 12.94
C VAL A 866 -30.45 0.40 12.15
N PHE A 867 -30.30 0.35 10.84
CA PHE A 867 -30.40 1.49 9.94
C PHE A 867 -31.62 1.38 9.02
N SER A 868 -32.03 2.51 8.44
CA SER A 868 -33.18 2.53 7.57
C SER A 868 -32.96 1.70 6.29
N PRO A 869 -34.03 1.38 5.55
CA PRO A 869 -33.92 0.66 4.30
C PRO A 869 -33.15 1.43 3.20
N MET A 870 -32.90 2.74 3.35
CA MET A 870 -32.32 3.59 2.29
C MET A 870 -30.98 3.10 1.71
N PHE A 871 -30.15 2.41 2.50
CA PHE A 871 -28.81 2.02 2.07
C PHE A 871 -28.79 0.96 0.97
N PHE A 872 -29.64 -0.07 1.11
CA PHE A 872 -29.64 -1.25 0.23
C PHE A 872 -31.04 -1.66 -0.25
N ASN A 873 -32.09 -1.18 0.42
CA ASN A 873 -33.49 -1.57 0.23
C ASN A 873 -34.37 -0.36 -0.09
N THR A 874 -33.83 0.63 -0.82
CA THR A 874 -34.59 1.86 -1.13
C THR A 874 -35.83 1.57 -1.99
N ILE A 875 -35.72 0.63 -2.93
CA ILE A 875 -36.86 0.01 -3.62
C ILE A 875 -37.32 -1.16 -2.76
N ASP A 876 -38.54 -1.09 -2.23
CA ASP A 876 -39.08 -2.13 -1.35
C ASP A 876 -39.45 -3.39 -2.16
N TRP A 877 -39.50 -4.54 -1.49
CA TRP A 877 -39.88 -5.81 -2.10
C TRP A 877 -41.32 -5.79 -2.67
N THR A 878 -42.18 -4.89 -2.20
CA THR A 878 -43.53 -4.68 -2.77
C THR A 878 -43.55 -3.81 -4.03
N GLU A 879 -42.41 -3.23 -4.43
CA GLU A 879 -42.25 -2.24 -5.50
C GLU A 879 -41.26 -2.71 -6.57
N ILE A 880 -41.08 -4.03 -6.73
CA ILE A 880 -40.14 -4.61 -7.71
C ILE A 880 -40.47 -4.24 -9.17
N ASP A 881 -41.68 -3.76 -9.46
CA ASP A 881 -42.05 -3.22 -10.77
C ASP A 881 -41.27 -1.95 -11.13
N ARG A 882 -40.69 -1.25 -10.13
CA ARG A 882 -39.89 -0.05 -10.36
C ARG A 882 -38.59 -0.34 -11.09
N PHE A 883 -38.06 -1.56 -11.01
CA PHE A 883 -36.88 -1.95 -11.78
C PHE A 883 -37.11 -1.94 -13.30
N GLU A 884 -38.37 -1.96 -13.76
CA GLU A 884 -38.74 -1.83 -15.18
C GLU A 884 -38.74 -0.38 -15.69
N LYS A 885 -38.59 0.59 -14.79
CA LYS A 885 -38.60 2.01 -15.15
C LYS A 885 -37.20 2.49 -15.53
N PRO A 886 -37.08 3.46 -16.45
CA PRO A 886 -35.83 4.16 -16.69
C PRO A 886 -35.30 4.80 -15.41
N ILE A 887 -33.98 4.77 -15.20
CA ILE A 887 -33.35 5.33 -13.99
C ILE A 887 -33.77 6.78 -13.72
N VAL A 888 -33.95 7.60 -14.76
CA VAL A 888 -34.34 9.02 -14.66
C VAL A 888 -35.73 9.24 -14.06
N GLU A 889 -36.64 8.26 -14.14
CA GLU A 889 -37.97 8.31 -13.51
C GLU A 889 -37.94 7.92 -12.02
N LEU A 890 -36.80 7.45 -11.52
CA LEU A 890 -36.64 6.90 -10.17
C LEU A 890 -35.91 7.85 -9.21
N ALA A 891 -35.92 9.16 -9.51
CA ALA A 891 -35.27 10.17 -8.69
C ALA A 891 -35.76 10.14 -7.23
N ASP A 892 -37.05 9.91 -7.00
CA ASP A 892 -37.63 9.84 -5.66
C ASP A 892 -37.14 8.63 -4.84
N TYR A 893 -36.61 7.59 -5.50
CA TYR A 893 -36.05 6.40 -4.85
C TYR A 893 -34.52 6.48 -4.70
N LEU A 894 -33.84 6.98 -5.73
CA LEU A 894 -32.40 6.79 -5.91
C LEU A 894 -31.57 8.06 -5.70
N ASN A 895 -32.16 9.26 -5.77
CA ASN A 895 -31.42 10.52 -5.66
C ASN A 895 -31.03 10.84 -4.21
N ASP A 896 -30.31 9.95 -3.53
CA ASP A 896 -29.93 10.10 -2.13
C ASP A 896 -28.52 9.58 -1.91
N ASP A 897 -27.71 10.33 -1.16
CA ASP A 897 -26.33 10.00 -0.86
C ASP A 897 -26.21 8.73 -0.01
N ARG A 898 -27.25 8.32 0.71
CA ARG A 898 -27.24 7.07 1.49
C ARG A 898 -27.41 5.82 0.64
N VAL A 899 -27.89 5.92 -0.61
CA VAL A 899 -28.04 4.74 -1.47
C VAL A 899 -26.66 4.21 -1.85
N VAL A 900 -26.32 3.03 -1.35
CA VAL A 900 -25.02 2.38 -1.53
C VAL A 900 -25.14 1.24 -2.54
N GLY A 901 -26.20 0.44 -2.42
CA GLY A 901 -26.52 -0.65 -3.32
C GLY A 901 -28.02 -0.84 -3.46
N LEU A 902 -28.42 -1.78 -4.31
CA LEU A 902 -29.80 -2.14 -4.55
C LEU A 902 -29.98 -3.65 -4.40
N HIS A 903 -30.88 -4.05 -3.51
CA HIS A 903 -31.36 -5.41 -3.44
C HIS A 903 -32.41 -5.64 -4.52
N LEU A 904 -32.16 -6.61 -5.40
CA LEU A 904 -33.04 -6.88 -6.53
C LEU A 904 -34.28 -7.69 -6.16
N TRP A 905 -34.34 -8.27 -4.95
CA TRP A 905 -35.41 -9.15 -4.47
C TRP A 905 -35.71 -10.31 -5.45
N THR A 906 -34.73 -10.68 -6.28
CA THR A 906 -34.86 -11.54 -7.47
C THR A 906 -36.00 -11.17 -8.45
N ALA A 907 -36.18 -9.88 -8.75
CA ALA A 907 -37.10 -9.39 -9.79
C ALA A 907 -37.03 -10.26 -11.07
N ARG A 908 -38.16 -10.86 -11.45
CA ARG A 908 -38.31 -11.91 -12.49
C ARG A 908 -38.39 -11.36 -13.93
N ASN A 909 -37.94 -10.14 -14.14
CA ASN A 909 -38.22 -9.45 -15.38
C ASN A 909 -37.11 -9.70 -16.39
N ASP A 910 -37.50 -10.05 -17.62
CA ASP A 910 -36.55 -10.31 -18.70
C ASP A 910 -35.85 -9.01 -19.09
N ALA A 911 -34.56 -8.90 -18.76
CA ALA A 911 -33.73 -7.77 -19.17
C ALA A 911 -33.78 -7.61 -20.71
N GLN A 912 -34.26 -6.47 -21.18
CA GLN A 912 -34.30 -6.13 -22.60
C GLN A 912 -32.98 -5.46 -23.06
N PRO A 913 -32.61 -5.56 -24.36
CA PRO A 913 -31.40 -4.93 -24.90
C PRO A 913 -31.36 -3.40 -24.68
N GLY A 914 -30.17 -2.86 -24.37
CA GLY A 914 -29.98 -1.49 -23.89
C GLY A 914 -30.05 -0.37 -24.95
N GLY A 915 -30.25 0.86 -24.47
CA GLY A 915 -30.36 2.14 -25.20
C GLY A 915 -30.76 3.29 -24.26
N GLU A 916 -30.93 4.52 -24.78
CA GLU A 916 -31.53 5.62 -24.00
C GLU A 916 -32.97 5.24 -23.58
N GLY A 917 -33.26 5.31 -22.29
CA GLY A 917 -34.56 4.89 -21.74
C GLY A 917 -34.65 3.40 -21.37
N ALA A 918 -33.55 2.65 -21.36
CA ALA A 918 -33.55 1.26 -20.91
C ALA A 918 -33.99 1.12 -19.43
N PRO A 919 -34.75 0.05 -19.09
CA PRO A 919 -35.10 -0.28 -17.71
C PRO A 919 -33.90 -0.32 -16.77
N LEU A 920 -34.09 0.09 -15.51
CA LEU A 920 -33.05 0.03 -14.49
C LEU A 920 -32.50 -1.40 -14.34
N ILE A 921 -33.33 -2.44 -14.42
CA ILE A 921 -32.88 -3.83 -14.30
C ILE A 921 -31.85 -4.22 -15.36
N SER A 922 -32.01 -3.74 -16.60
CA SER A 922 -31.05 -3.97 -17.69
C SER A 922 -29.70 -3.33 -17.38
N GLN A 923 -29.70 -2.16 -16.74
CA GLN A 923 -28.48 -1.49 -16.31
C GLN A 923 -27.79 -2.23 -15.15
N LEU A 924 -28.58 -2.75 -14.21
CA LEU A 924 -28.07 -3.44 -13.03
C LEU A 924 -27.59 -4.88 -13.30
N ILE A 925 -28.02 -5.52 -14.40
CA ILE A 925 -27.52 -6.84 -14.81
C ILE A 925 -26.16 -6.76 -15.53
N SER A 926 -25.81 -5.61 -16.10
CA SER A 926 -24.50 -5.30 -16.67
C SER A 926 -23.97 -3.97 -16.13
N PRO A 927 -23.69 -3.88 -14.80
CA PRO A 927 -23.43 -2.61 -14.15
C PRO A 927 -22.14 -1.95 -14.62
N LEU A 928 -21.12 -2.74 -15.00
CA LEU A 928 -19.85 -2.23 -15.51
C LEU A 928 -19.99 -1.50 -16.87
N ASP A 929 -20.87 -1.99 -17.74
CA ASP A 929 -21.11 -1.40 -19.05
C ASP A 929 -22.08 -0.22 -18.96
N SER A 930 -23.07 -0.33 -18.06
CA SER A 930 -24.19 0.60 -17.97
C SER A 930 -23.92 1.81 -17.07
N PHE A 931 -22.98 1.70 -16.14
CA PHE A 931 -22.49 2.80 -15.31
C PHE A 931 -21.01 3.08 -15.62
N PRO A 932 -20.68 3.50 -16.86
CA PRO A 932 -19.30 3.73 -17.26
C PRO A 932 -18.65 4.81 -16.40
N THR A 933 -17.32 4.76 -16.31
CA THR A 933 -16.51 5.83 -15.71
C THR A 933 -16.67 7.12 -16.50
N LEU A 934 -16.51 8.26 -15.83
CA LEU A 934 -16.58 9.56 -16.49
C LEU A 934 -15.54 9.69 -17.61
N THR A 935 -14.37 9.06 -17.46
CA THR A 935 -13.34 9.02 -18.51
C THR A 935 -13.84 8.34 -19.79
N SER A 936 -14.58 7.24 -19.67
CA SER A 936 -15.14 6.54 -20.84
C SER A 936 -16.23 7.37 -21.51
N LEU A 937 -17.03 8.11 -20.73
CA LEU A 937 -18.01 9.05 -21.25
C LEU A 937 -17.36 10.26 -21.93
N ALA A 938 -16.27 10.80 -21.38
CA ALA A 938 -15.49 11.87 -21.99
C ALA A 938 -14.97 11.50 -23.38
N ASP A 939 -14.48 10.28 -23.55
CA ASP A 939 -14.07 9.79 -24.86
C ASP A 939 -15.27 9.61 -25.81
N ARG A 940 -16.38 9.05 -25.31
CA ARG A 940 -17.61 8.83 -26.10
C ARG A 940 -18.22 10.15 -26.61
N PHE A 941 -18.29 11.17 -25.76
CA PHE A 941 -18.83 12.49 -26.09
C PHE A 941 -17.77 13.46 -26.65
N ASN A 942 -16.51 13.02 -26.77
CA ASN A 942 -15.43 13.75 -27.40
C ASN A 942 -15.13 15.13 -26.77
N THR A 943 -15.23 15.27 -25.44
CA THR A 943 -14.97 16.51 -24.68
C THR A 943 -13.47 16.73 -24.40
N ASP A 944 -12.97 17.94 -24.14
CA ASP A 944 -11.54 18.25 -23.83
C ASP A 944 -11.00 17.49 -22.63
N LYS A 945 -11.91 17.14 -21.72
CA LYS A 945 -11.69 16.32 -20.54
C LYS A 945 -11.23 14.88 -20.86
N ASN A 946 -11.23 14.46 -22.14
CA ASN A 946 -10.98 13.09 -22.62
C ASN A 946 -9.48 12.69 -22.71
N ARG A 947 -9.23 11.45 -23.14
CA ARG A 947 -7.87 10.85 -23.25
C ARG A 947 -7.25 10.88 -24.65
N HIS A 948 -8.06 10.98 -25.70
CA HIS A 948 -7.68 10.50 -27.04
C HIS A 948 -7.72 11.55 -28.16
N THR A 949 -8.43 12.67 -28.00
CA THR A 949 -8.70 13.59 -29.11
C THR A 949 -8.51 15.06 -28.71
N GLY A 950 -7.86 15.84 -29.59
CA GLY A 950 -7.62 17.28 -29.39
C GLY A 950 -6.59 17.60 -28.30
N ASN A 951 -6.79 18.71 -27.57
CA ASN A 951 -6.09 19.02 -26.32
C ASN A 951 -6.71 18.12 -25.23
N HIS A 952 -6.11 16.96 -25.00
CA HIS A 952 -6.63 15.90 -24.13
C HIS A 952 -6.04 16.02 -22.73
N HIS A 953 -6.58 16.95 -21.93
CA HIS A 953 -6.04 17.25 -20.60
C HIS A 953 -6.11 16.04 -19.65
N CYS A 954 -6.99 15.08 -19.95
CA CYS A 954 -7.23 13.89 -19.15
C CYS A 954 -7.74 14.24 -17.73
N TYR A 955 -8.53 15.31 -17.60
CA TYR A 955 -9.15 15.73 -16.34
C TYR A 955 -10.33 14.86 -15.92
N ALA A 956 -10.99 14.15 -16.85
CA ALA A 956 -12.13 13.28 -16.53
C ALA A 956 -11.81 12.25 -15.42
N ARG A 957 -10.57 11.78 -15.31
CA ARG A 957 -10.13 10.87 -14.22
C ARG A 957 -10.17 11.52 -12.84
N ILE A 958 -9.94 12.83 -12.76
CA ILE A 958 -9.95 13.61 -11.50
C ILE A 958 -11.39 13.84 -11.07
N TYR A 959 -12.24 14.27 -12.00
CA TYR A 959 -13.67 14.39 -11.78
C TYR A 959 -14.30 13.06 -11.36
N ASP A 960 -13.96 11.95 -12.03
CA ASP A 960 -14.43 10.60 -11.67
C ASP A 960 -14.07 10.26 -10.21
N ARG A 961 -12.81 10.52 -9.83
CA ARG A 961 -12.31 10.27 -8.46
C ARG A 961 -13.06 11.09 -7.42
N LEU A 962 -13.22 12.40 -7.63
CA LEU A 962 -13.76 13.31 -6.60
C LEU A 962 -15.30 13.34 -6.56
N LEU A 963 -15.97 13.00 -7.67
CA LEU A 963 -17.42 13.15 -7.80
C LEU A 963 -18.19 11.82 -7.88
N SER A 964 -17.53 10.68 -8.14
CA SER A 964 -18.21 9.36 -8.13
C SER A 964 -18.99 9.04 -6.86
N PRO A 965 -18.59 9.46 -5.63
CA PRO A 965 -19.39 9.18 -4.43
C PRO A 965 -20.77 9.86 -4.46
N ARG A 966 -20.93 10.93 -5.24
CA ARG A 966 -22.17 11.69 -5.40
C ARG A 966 -22.90 11.38 -6.70
N ARG A 967 -22.56 10.29 -7.40
CA ARG A 967 -23.10 9.98 -8.73
C ARG A 967 -24.64 10.04 -8.80
N LEU A 968 -25.32 9.51 -7.79
CA LEU A 968 -26.78 9.53 -7.72
C LEU A 968 -27.33 10.72 -6.93
N SER A 969 -26.55 11.36 -6.08
CA SER A 969 -27.04 12.43 -5.21
C SER A 969 -26.66 13.84 -5.70
N MET A 970 -26.04 13.95 -6.87
CA MET A 970 -25.64 15.23 -7.47
C MET A 970 -26.90 16.02 -7.85
N ARG A 971 -27.12 17.16 -7.19
CA ARG A 971 -28.33 17.99 -7.39
C ARG A 971 -28.10 18.98 -8.52
N GLN A 972 -27.04 19.78 -8.41
CA GLN A 972 -26.72 20.82 -9.38
C GLN A 972 -25.22 20.92 -9.62
N LEU A 973 -24.84 20.98 -10.90
CA LEU A 973 -23.48 21.20 -11.38
C LEU A 973 -23.49 22.41 -12.29
N MET A 974 -22.56 23.33 -12.09
CA MET A 974 -22.32 24.44 -13.01
C MET A 974 -21.06 24.16 -13.84
N GLU A 975 -21.14 24.40 -15.14
CA GLU A 975 -20.00 24.45 -16.05
C GLU A 975 -19.95 25.82 -16.73
N ILE A 976 -18.81 26.48 -16.61
CA ILE A 976 -18.50 27.77 -17.23
C ILE A 976 -17.56 27.47 -18.40
N GLY A 977 -17.90 27.95 -19.59
CA GLY A 977 -17.22 27.55 -20.83
C GLY A 977 -17.79 26.25 -21.38
N LEU A 978 -18.85 26.35 -22.19
CA LEU A 978 -19.48 25.22 -22.87
C LEU A 978 -18.93 24.99 -24.28
N CYS A 979 -18.19 25.97 -24.81
CA CYS A 979 -17.60 25.93 -26.13
C CYS A 979 -16.07 25.90 -26.07
N ARG A 980 -15.45 25.15 -26.99
CA ARG A 980 -13.99 25.17 -27.22
C ARG A 980 -13.47 26.42 -27.96
N GLY A 981 -14.32 27.44 -28.14
CA GLY A 981 -14.08 28.68 -28.89
C GLY A 981 -15.36 29.52 -29.05
N LEU A 982 -15.29 30.71 -29.67
CA LEU A 982 -16.51 31.43 -30.08
C LEU A 982 -17.27 30.55 -31.08
N ALA A 983 -18.58 30.36 -30.88
CA ALA A 983 -19.39 29.53 -31.78
C ALA A 983 -19.29 30.01 -33.23
N GLU A 984 -18.52 29.32 -34.07
CA GLU A 984 -18.52 29.53 -35.52
C GLU A 984 -19.77 28.85 -36.11
N GLY A 985 -20.88 29.58 -36.18
CA GLY A 985 -22.14 29.13 -36.79
C GLY A 985 -23.27 28.79 -35.78
N ASN A 986 -24.30 28.06 -36.26
CA ASN A 986 -25.44 27.62 -35.44
C ASN A 986 -25.09 26.35 -34.63
N GLN A 987 -24.29 26.48 -33.58
CA GLN A 987 -24.05 25.38 -32.64
C GLN A 987 -25.37 25.00 -31.95
N THR A 988 -25.77 23.73 -32.08
CA THR A 988 -27.08 23.21 -31.63
C THR A 988 -26.95 22.15 -30.53
N GLU A 989 -25.72 21.85 -30.08
CA GLU A 989 -25.43 20.81 -29.10
C GLU A 989 -24.36 21.24 -28.09
N THR A 990 -24.43 20.65 -26.90
CA THR A 990 -23.49 20.83 -25.77
C THR A 990 -22.95 19.47 -25.30
N PRO A 991 -21.81 18.99 -25.86
CA PRO A 991 -21.28 17.66 -25.55
C PRO A 991 -20.93 17.44 -24.08
N SER A 992 -20.42 18.46 -23.38
CA SER A 992 -20.10 18.38 -21.95
C SER A 992 -21.36 18.20 -21.08
N VAL A 993 -22.44 18.92 -21.40
CA VAL A 993 -23.75 18.76 -20.74
C VAL A 993 -24.29 17.34 -20.93
N SER A 994 -24.21 16.79 -22.14
CA SER A 994 -24.64 15.41 -22.44
C SER A 994 -23.84 14.37 -21.65
N LEU A 995 -22.53 14.61 -21.49
CA LEU A 995 -21.65 13.83 -20.63
C LEU A 995 -22.07 13.90 -19.16
N TRP A 996 -22.34 15.10 -18.63
CA TRP A 996 -22.75 15.26 -17.24
C TRP A 996 -24.11 14.63 -16.95
N HIS A 997 -25.09 14.74 -17.85
CA HIS A 997 -26.39 14.08 -17.68
C HIS A 997 -26.31 12.56 -17.74
N SER A 998 -25.38 12.02 -18.54
CA SER A 998 -25.12 10.58 -18.63
C SER A 998 -24.42 10.05 -17.37
N TYR A 999 -23.54 10.85 -16.77
CA TYR A 999 -22.83 10.45 -15.57
C TYR A 999 -23.66 10.65 -14.29
N PHE A 1000 -24.36 11.79 -14.17
CA PHE A 1000 -25.23 12.16 -13.06
C PHE A 1000 -26.70 12.13 -13.49
N PRO A 1001 -27.41 10.99 -13.32
CA PRO A 1001 -28.74 10.78 -13.90
C PRO A 1001 -29.83 11.70 -13.37
N PHE A 1002 -29.63 12.37 -12.22
CA PHE A 1002 -30.61 13.26 -11.58
C PHE A 1002 -30.17 14.73 -11.49
N CYS A 1003 -28.95 15.04 -11.95
CA CYS A 1003 -28.40 16.37 -11.84
C CYS A 1003 -29.07 17.34 -12.82
N GLN A 1004 -29.29 18.57 -12.36
CA GLN A 1004 -29.52 19.74 -13.22
C GLN A 1004 -28.17 20.38 -13.53
N VAL A 1005 -27.88 20.62 -14.81
CA VAL A 1005 -26.65 21.27 -15.26
C VAL A 1005 -26.95 22.75 -15.52
N VAL A 1006 -26.13 23.63 -14.96
CA VAL A 1006 -26.17 25.08 -15.18
C VAL A 1006 -25.00 25.47 -16.07
N GLY A 1007 -25.30 25.97 -17.27
CA GLY A 1007 -24.29 26.45 -18.21
C GLY A 1007 -24.08 27.95 -18.08
N VAL A 1008 -22.83 28.40 -18.08
CA VAL A 1008 -22.48 29.83 -18.17
C VAL A 1008 -21.52 30.02 -19.34
N ASP A 1009 -21.90 30.80 -20.34
CA ASP A 1009 -21.10 30.98 -21.56
C ASP A 1009 -21.34 32.39 -22.16
N LEU A 1010 -20.47 32.82 -23.08
CA LEU A 1010 -20.71 34.01 -23.90
C LEU A 1010 -21.82 33.77 -24.94
N THR A 1011 -22.01 32.51 -25.34
CA THR A 1011 -22.97 32.06 -26.33
C THR A 1011 -24.36 31.85 -25.70
N ASP A 1012 -25.40 32.27 -26.40
CA ASP A 1012 -26.79 32.06 -25.94
C ASP A 1012 -27.27 30.62 -26.22
N PHE A 1013 -27.16 29.78 -25.20
CA PHE A 1013 -27.70 28.41 -25.20
C PHE A 1013 -29.14 28.30 -24.70
N SER A 1014 -29.83 29.43 -24.46
CA SER A 1014 -31.20 29.40 -23.91
C SER A 1014 -32.21 28.58 -24.72
N PRO A 1015 -32.09 28.40 -26.06
CA PRO A 1015 -32.96 27.49 -26.81
C PRO A 1015 -32.85 26.01 -26.41
N LEU A 1016 -31.76 25.59 -25.77
CA LEU A 1016 -31.55 24.22 -25.29
C LEU A 1016 -32.07 24.00 -23.85
N ASN A 1017 -32.53 25.07 -23.19
CA ASN A 1017 -33.00 25.00 -21.81
C ASN A 1017 -34.18 24.02 -21.67
N ASN A 1018 -34.11 23.22 -20.61
CA ASN A 1018 -35.14 22.27 -20.22
C ASN A 1018 -35.10 22.09 -18.69
N GLU A 1019 -35.82 21.10 -18.17
CA GLU A 1019 -35.88 20.88 -16.72
C GLU A 1019 -34.51 20.51 -16.11
N ARG A 1020 -33.64 19.84 -16.88
CA ARG A 1020 -32.30 19.39 -16.45
C ARG A 1020 -31.14 20.23 -16.98
N PHE A 1021 -31.38 21.21 -17.84
CA PHE A 1021 -30.36 22.14 -18.32
C PHE A 1021 -30.86 23.58 -18.32
N LYS A 1022 -30.09 24.48 -17.69
CA LYS A 1022 -30.33 25.92 -17.74
C LYS A 1022 -29.05 26.66 -18.10
N SER A 1023 -29.08 27.53 -19.09
CA SER A 1023 -27.94 28.35 -19.47
C SER A 1023 -28.15 29.82 -19.13
N PHE A 1024 -27.03 30.52 -18.91
CA PHE A 1024 -26.97 31.96 -18.75
C PHE A 1024 -25.86 32.54 -19.65
N VAL A 1025 -26.19 33.63 -20.36
CA VAL A 1025 -25.18 34.42 -21.07
C VAL A 1025 -24.44 35.28 -20.06
N CYS A 1026 -23.11 35.14 -19.99
CA CYS A 1026 -22.27 35.90 -19.07
C CYS A 1026 -20.83 36.03 -19.59
N ASP A 1027 -20.31 37.25 -19.53
CA ASP A 1027 -18.91 37.59 -19.74
C ASP A 1027 -18.17 37.61 -18.39
N GLN A 1028 -17.23 36.68 -18.16
CA GLN A 1028 -16.50 36.55 -16.89
C GLN A 1028 -15.68 37.80 -16.53
N SER A 1029 -15.31 38.62 -17.52
CA SER A 1029 -14.58 39.88 -17.29
C SER A 1029 -15.45 40.98 -16.67
N LYS A 1030 -16.79 40.80 -16.65
CA LYS A 1030 -17.75 41.80 -16.19
C LYS A 1030 -18.44 41.41 -14.90
N LEU A 1031 -18.01 42.03 -13.80
CA LEU A 1031 -18.58 41.86 -12.46
C LEU A 1031 -20.12 42.02 -12.40
N GLY A 1032 -20.69 42.95 -13.18
CA GLY A 1032 -22.14 43.16 -13.22
C GLY A 1032 -22.92 41.97 -13.80
N GLU A 1033 -22.35 41.28 -14.79
CA GLU A 1033 -22.97 40.10 -15.41
C GLU A 1033 -22.87 38.88 -14.48
N LEU A 1034 -21.69 38.64 -13.87
CA LEU A 1034 -21.50 37.60 -12.86
C LEU A 1034 -22.52 37.75 -11.71
N ARG A 1035 -22.65 38.95 -11.15
CA ARG A 1035 -23.66 39.22 -10.11
C ARG A 1035 -25.09 39.02 -10.59
N GLY A 1036 -25.37 39.32 -11.85
CA GLY A 1036 -26.66 39.07 -12.48
C GLY A 1036 -27.00 37.58 -12.60
N VAL A 1037 -26.01 36.71 -12.83
CA VAL A 1037 -26.17 35.25 -12.79
C VAL A 1037 -26.32 34.76 -11.35
N ALA A 1038 -25.44 35.17 -10.45
CA ALA A 1038 -25.47 34.77 -9.05
C ALA A 1038 -26.80 35.13 -8.36
N ALA A 1039 -27.40 36.28 -8.69
CA ALA A 1039 -28.70 36.68 -8.16
C ALA A 1039 -29.90 35.82 -8.62
N LYS A 1040 -29.72 34.98 -9.64
CA LYS A 1040 -30.74 34.04 -10.14
C LYS A 1040 -30.61 32.64 -9.53
N LEU A 1041 -29.58 32.41 -8.73
CA LEU A 1041 -29.26 31.13 -8.11
C LEU A 1041 -29.24 31.30 -6.59
N GLU A 1042 -29.74 30.30 -5.88
CA GLU A 1042 -29.75 30.33 -4.42
C GLU A 1042 -28.32 30.08 -3.89
N PRO A 1043 -27.85 30.81 -2.85
CA PRO A 1043 -26.58 30.51 -2.19
C PRO A 1043 -26.52 29.07 -1.68
N GLY A 1044 -25.38 28.41 -1.85
CA GLY A 1044 -25.20 27.01 -1.45
C GLY A 1044 -26.02 25.97 -2.23
N SER A 1045 -26.59 26.33 -3.39
CA SER A 1045 -27.40 25.42 -4.21
C SER A 1045 -26.59 24.51 -5.14
N LEU A 1046 -25.36 24.88 -5.49
CA LEU A 1046 -24.52 24.13 -6.42
C LEU A 1046 -23.63 23.13 -5.67
N ASP A 1047 -23.64 21.87 -6.07
CA ASP A 1047 -22.74 20.86 -5.48
C ASP A 1047 -21.34 20.92 -6.11
N VAL A 1048 -21.26 21.33 -7.38
CA VAL A 1048 -20.04 21.44 -8.16
C VAL A 1048 -20.08 22.68 -9.05
N ILE A 1049 -18.94 23.38 -9.16
CA ILE A 1049 -18.70 24.42 -10.16
C ILE A 1049 -17.42 24.05 -10.92
N ILE A 1050 -17.47 24.07 -12.25
CA ILE A 1050 -16.33 23.83 -13.14
C ILE A 1050 -16.11 25.11 -13.94
N ASP A 1051 -14.95 25.71 -13.78
CA ASP A 1051 -14.52 26.92 -14.48
C ASP A 1051 -13.53 26.54 -15.59
N ASP A 1052 -14.06 26.35 -16.80
CA ASP A 1052 -13.37 26.01 -18.05
C ASP A 1052 -13.55 27.17 -19.06
N GLY A 1053 -13.66 28.39 -18.52
CA GLY A 1053 -14.07 29.59 -19.25
C GLY A 1053 -12.94 30.28 -20.03
N SER A 1054 -12.66 31.55 -19.73
CA SER A 1054 -11.68 32.33 -20.52
C SER A 1054 -10.22 31.95 -20.26
N HIS A 1055 -9.94 31.26 -19.16
CA HIS A 1055 -8.61 30.96 -18.61
C HIS A 1055 -7.76 32.20 -18.27
N ALA A 1056 -8.33 33.42 -18.36
CA ALA A 1056 -7.66 34.63 -17.92
C ALA A 1056 -7.64 34.66 -16.40
N SER A 1057 -6.47 34.87 -15.78
CA SER A 1057 -6.34 34.83 -14.31
C SER A 1057 -7.24 35.85 -13.62
N PHE A 1058 -7.51 36.99 -14.27
CA PHE A 1058 -8.45 37.99 -13.77
C PHE A 1058 -9.89 37.47 -13.72
N ASP A 1059 -10.34 36.85 -14.79
CA ASP A 1059 -11.69 36.33 -14.94
C ASP A 1059 -11.95 35.15 -14.00
N GLU A 1060 -11.00 34.21 -13.92
CA GLU A 1060 -11.05 33.06 -13.00
C GLU A 1060 -11.15 33.51 -11.54
N GLN A 1061 -10.31 34.46 -11.12
CA GLN A 1061 -10.32 34.98 -9.75
C GLN A 1061 -11.59 35.77 -9.43
N LEU A 1062 -12.08 36.56 -10.41
CA LEU A 1062 -13.32 37.31 -10.25
C LEU A 1062 -14.51 36.36 -10.14
N THR A 1063 -14.55 35.32 -10.99
CA THR A 1063 -15.62 34.33 -11.01
C THR A 1063 -15.60 33.47 -9.75
N LEU A 1064 -14.42 33.00 -9.33
CA LEU A 1064 -14.24 32.30 -8.06
C LEU A 1064 -14.81 33.14 -6.90
N ARG A 1065 -14.47 34.43 -6.83
CA ARG A 1065 -14.97 35.29 -5.75
C ARG A 1065 -16.49 35.41 -5.72
N GLU A 1066 -17.13 35.61 -6.86
CA GLU A 1066 -18.57 35.87 -6.93
C GLU A 1066 -19.40 34.58 -6.88
N PHE A 1067 -18.90 33.44 -7.39
CA PHE A 1067 -19.65 32.19 -7.47
C PHE A 1067 -19.35 31.21 -6.32
N PHE A 1068 -18.23 31.34 -5.60
CA PHE A 1068 -17.96 30.49 -4.43
C PHE A 1068 -19.07 30.50 -3.35
N PRO A 1069 -19.82 31.60 -3.11
CA PRO A 1069 -21.00 31.59 -2.24
C PRO A 1069 -22.14 30.67 -2.72
N LEU A 1070 -22.26 30.42 -4.03
CA LEU A 1070 -23.27 29.54 -4.61
C LEU A 1070 -22.96 28.05 -4.36
N LEU A 1071 -21.69 27.73 -4.11
CA LEU A 1071 -21.25 26.36 -3.82
C LEU A 1071 -21.75 25.89 -2.44
N ALA A 1072 -22.30 24.68 -2.38
CA ALA A 1072 -22.77 24.03 -1.17
C ALA A 1072 -21.60 23.66 -0.25
N GLU A 1073 -21.87 23.50 1.05
CA GLU A 1073 -20.88 22.98 1.98
C GLU A 1073 -20.39 21.59 1.56
N GLY A 1074 -19.07 21.40 1.60
CA GLY A 1074 -18.42 20.19 1.11
C GLY A 1074 -18.46 20.00 -0.42
N GLY A 1075 -18.99 20.97 -1.17
CA GLY A 1075 -18.97 21.00 -2.63
C GLY A 1075 -17.58 21.32 -3.20
N TRP A 1076 -17.42 21.10 -4.51
CA TRP A 1076 -16.16 21.28 -5.22
C TRP A 1076 -16.21 22.41 -6.26
N TYR A 1077 -15.20 23.29 -6.24
CA TYR A 1077 -14.93 24.26 -7.29
C TYR A 1077 -13.69 23.82 -8.08
N PHE A 1078 -13.79 23.71 -9.39
CA PHE A 1078 -12.69 23.36 -10.29
C PHE A 1078 -12.32 24.54 -11.18
N ILE A 1079 -11.02 24.76 -11.43
CA ILE A 1079 -10.53 25.71 -12.43
C ILE A 1079 -9.57 24.97 -13.36
N GLU A 1080 -9.92 24.90 -14.64
CA GLU A 1080 -9.14 24.24 -15.68
C GLU A 1080 -8.09 25.18 -16.31
N ASP A 1081 -7.03 24.60 -16.85
CA ASP A 1081 -6.02 25.24 -17.70
C ASP A 1081 -5.28 26.46 -17.12
N LEU A 1082 -4.98 26.36 -15.83
CA LEU A 1082 -4.15 27.29 -15.04
C LEU A 1082 -2.71 27.53 -15.56
N ASP A 1083 -2.31 26.81 -16.60
CA ASP A 1083 -1.00 26.90 -17.26
C ASP A 1083 -1.00 27.78 -18.52
N TRP A 1084 -2.15 28.35 -18.89
CA TRP A 1084 -2.32 29.18 -20.07
C TRP A 1084 -2.96 30.54 -19.73
N GLN A 1085 -2.76 31.54 -20.58
CA GLN A 1085 -3.39 32.86 -20.51
C GLN A 1085 -3.71 33.36 -21.93
N PRO A 1086 -4.83 34.08 -22.15
CA PRO A 1086 -5.11 34.71 -23.42
C PRO A 1086 -4.03 35.73 -23.85
N PRO A 1087 -3.72 35.84 -25.16
CA PRO A 1087 -2.77 36.85 -25.65
C PRO A 1087 -3.27 38.27 -25.37
N GLY A 1088 -2.44 39.10 -24.73
CA GLY A 1088 -2.75 40.49 -24.41
C GLY A 1088 -2.99 40.77 -22.92
N GLU A 1089 -3.05 39.72 -22.09
CA GLU A 1089 -3.11 39.85 -20.63
C GLU A 1089 -1.79 40.37 -20.03
N ASP A 1090 -1.89 41.28 -19.07
CA ASP A 1090 -0.74 41.91 -18.40
C ASP A 1090 -0.42 41.17 -17.08
N ALA A 1091 0.59 40.31 -17.13
CA ALA A 1091 1.05 39.51 -15.99
C ALA A 1091 1.53 40.34 -14.78
N GLY A 1092 1.73 41.67 -14.93
CA GLY A 1092 2.08 42.56 -13.83
C GLY A 1092 0.88 43.12 -13.05
N LYS A 1093 -0.34 43.01 -13.56
CA LYS A 1093 -1.56 43.59 -12.93
C LYS A 1093 -2.25 42.64 -11.97
N ILE A 1094 -2.13 41.34 -12.20
CA ILE A 1094 -2.77 40.31 -11.40
C ILE A 1094 -1.84 39.11 -11.27
N THR A 1095 -1.79 38.54 -10.08
CA THR A 1095 -1.06 37.30 -9.83
C THR A 1095 -1.75 36.17 -10.60
N LEU A 1096 -0.99 35.25 -11.20
CA LEU A 1096 -1.58 34.06 -11.83
C LEU A 1096 -2.43 33.29 -10.80
N THR A 1097 -3.64 32.86 -11.17
CA THR A 1097 -4.59 32.17 -10.28
C THR A 1097 -3.95 30.98 -9.58
N LYS A 1098 -3.17 30.20 -10.34
CA LYS A 1098 -2.37 29.08 -9.85
C LYS A 1098 -1.42 29.46 -8.72
N THR A 1099 -0.66 30.55 -8.91
CA THR A 1099 0.30 31.05 -7.92
C THR A 1099 -0.42 31.54 -6.69
N LEU A 1100 -1.50 32.33 -6.87
CA LEU A 1100 -2.32 32.85 -5.78
C LEU A 1100 -2.91 31.74 -4.91
N LEU A 1101 -3.49 30.71 -5.53
CA LEU A 1101 -4.08 29.57 -4.81
C LEU A 1101 -3.01 28.69 -4.12
N ARG A 1102 -1.81 28.57 -4.70
CA ARG A 1102 -0.68 27.90 -4.03
C ARG A 1102 -0.23 28.66 -2.79
N GLU A 1103 -0.16 29.99 -2.84
CA GLU A 1103 0.15 30.81 -1.67
C GLU A 1103 -0.92 30.64 -0.59
N ILE A 1104 -2.20 30.68 -0.96
CA ILE A 1104 -3.29 30.45 -0.01
C ILE A 1104 -3.21 29.03 0.59
N GLN A 1105 -2.93 28.00 -0.21
CA GLN A 1105 -2.74 26.63 0.26
C GLN A 1105 -1.57 26.52 1.27
N GLN A 1106 -0.44 27.17 0.97
CA GLN A 1106 0.80 27.04 1.75
C GLN A 1106 0.85 27.96 2.97
N HIS A 1107 0.18 29.11 2.92
CA HIS A 1107 0.32 30.18 3.91
C HIS A 1107 -0.99 30.62 4.55
N GLY A 1108 -2.13 30.11 4.09
CA GLY A 1108 -3.46 30.50 4.55
C GLY A 1108 -3.97 31.85 4.02
N SER A 1109 -3.16 32.57 3.24
CA SER A 1109 -3.51 33.81 2.55
C SER A 1109 -2.58 34.04 1.35
N ALA A 1110 -2.99 34.89 0.39
CA ALA A 1110 -2.06 35.35 -0.64
C ALA A 1110 -0.94 36.23 -0.04
N ARG A 1111 0.24 36.17 -0.64
CA ARG A 1111 1.38 37.06 -0.40
C ARG A 1111 1.63 38.00 -1.58
N SER A 1112 1.26 37.56 -2.77
CA SER A 1112 1.29 38.33 -4.00
C SER A 1112 0.06 39.25 -4.14
N VAL A 1113 0.02 40.05 -5.20
CA VAL A 1113 -1.04 41.03 -5.46
C VAL A 1113 -2.37 40.32 -5.66
N ASP A 1114 -3.32 40.57 -4.76
CA ASP A 1114 -4.69 40.03 -4.76
C ASP A 1114 -5.70 41.19 -4.82
N PRO A 1115 -5.84 41.86 -6.00
CA PRO A 1115 -6.66 43.06 -6.11
C PRO A 1115 -8.17 42.73 -6.05
N LEU A 1116 -8.53 41.47 -6.27
CA LEU A 1116 -9.90 40.97 -6.24
C LEU A 1116 -10.30 40.43 -4.87
N GLY A 1117 -9.35 40.14 -3.98
CA GLY A 1117 -9.62 39.70 -2.61
C GLY A 1117 -10.03 38.23 -2.50
N VAL A 1118 -9.47 37.36 -3.34
CA VAL A 1118 -9.69 35.90 -3.26
C VAL A 1118 -9.25 35.34 -1.90
N SER A 1119 -8.22 35.93 -1.27
CA SER A 1119 -7.74 35.55 0.06
C SER A 1119 -8.82 35.63 1.14
N ALA A 1120 -9.86 36.45 0.96
CA ALA A 1120 -10.98 36.52 1.90
C ALA A 1120 -11.80 35.20 1.94
N LEU A 1121 -11.66 34.34 0.94
CA LEU A 1121 -12.27 33.01 0.90
C LEU A 1121 -11.44 31.94 1.59
N ALA A 1122 -10.18 32.21 1.98
CA ALA A 1122 -9.26 31.18 2.48
C ALA A 1122 -9.83 30.40 3.68
N ASP A 1123 -10.55 31.07 4.59
CA ASP A 1123 -11.20 30.44 5.75
C ASP A 1123 -12.39 29.55 5.40
N GLN A 1124 -12.90 29.66 4.18
CA GLN A 1124 -13.95 28.81 3.64
C GLN A 1124 -13.40 27.65 2.81
N PHE A 1125 -12.09 27.60 2.54
CA PHE A 1125 -11.45 26.49 1.85
C PHE A 1125 -11.09 25.39 2.86
N ALA A 1126 -11.75 24.25 2.74
CA ALA A 1126 -11.39 23.05 3.51
C ALA A 1126 -10.14 22.39 2.93
N GLU A 1127 -10.00 22.39 1.61
CA GLU A 1127 -8.91 21.75 0.90
C GLU A 1127 -8.70 22.41 -0.46
N ILE A 1128 -7.44 22.46 -0.92
CA ILE A 1128 -7.06 22.88 -2.27
C ILE A 1128 -6.15 21.78 -2.83
N LEU A 1129 -6.52 21.21 -3.97
CA LEU A 1129 -5.81 20.11 -4.62
C LEU A 1129 -5.40 20.52 -6.02
N PHE A 1130 -4.12 20.30 -6.38
CA PHE A 1130 -3.61 20.56 -7.72
C PHE A 1130 -3.41 19.24 -8.47
N PHE A 1131 -3.81 19.22 -9.73
CA PHE A 1131 -3.69 18.08 -10.62
C PHE A 1131 -3.11 18.49 -11.96
N ASP A 1132 -2.39 17.57 -12.60
CA ASP A 1132 -1.71 17.85 -13.86
C ASP A 1132 -2.59 17.55 -15.07
N SER A 1133 -2.57 18.48 -16.04
CA SER A 1133 -2.95 18.18 -17.42
C SER A 1133 -1.91 17.24 -18.01
N HIS A 1134 -2.34 16.07 -18.48
CA HIS A 1134 -1.40 15.15 -19.14
C HIS A 1134 -0.90 15.72 -20.48
N TYR A 1135 -1.71 16.56 -21.12
CA TYR A 1135 -1.34 17.27 -22.33
C TYR A 1135 -0.21 18.27 -22.06
N GLU A 1136 -0.37 19.19 -21.10
CA GLU A 1136 0.66 20.19 -20.79
C GLU A 1136 1.89 19.59 -20.10
N LEU A 1137 1.72 18.53 -19.30
CA LEU A 1137 2.85 17.79 -18.74
C LEU A 1137 3.72 17.16 -19.84
N ASN A 1138 3.10 16.56 -20.86
CA ASN A 1138 3.83 15.93 -21.96
C ASN A 1138 4.45 16.96 -22.91
N ARG A 1139 3.70 18.02 -23.23
CA ARG A 1139 4.10 19.05 -24.20
C ARG A 1139 5.12 20.04 -23.63
N ALA A 1140 4.88 20.55 -22.43
CA ALA A 1140 5.58 21.69 -21.85
C ALA A 1140 6.17 21.42 -20.45
N ARG A 1141 5.94 20.22 -19.87
CA ARG A 1141 6.38 19.83 -18.52
C ARG A 1141 5.82 20.73 -17.42
N LEU A 1142 4.63 21.28 -17.64
CA LEU A 1142 3.92 22.09 -16.66
C LEU A 1142 3.10 21.21 -15.72
N LEU A 1143 2.99 21.63 -14.45
CA LEU A 1143 2.35 20.87 -13.36
C LEU A 1143 1.27 21.68 -12.67
N GLY A 1144 0.10 21.13 -12.38
CA GLY A 1144 -0.99 21.80 -11.70
C GLY A 1144 -1.86 22.65 -12.64
N GLY A 1145 -2.18 22.12 -13.81
CA GLY A 1145 -3.07 22.73 -14.79
C GLY A 1145 -4.55 22.73 -14.36
N LEU A 1146 -4.94 21.86 -13.42
CA LEU A 1146 -6.27 21.83 -12.80
C LEU A 1146 -6.14 22.05 -11.30
N VAL A 1147 -7.01 22.88 -10.72
CA VAL A 1147 -7.19 22.96 -9.27
C VAL A 1147 -8.59 22.52 -8.88
N ALA A 1148 -8.73 21.84 -7.75
CA ALA A 1148 -10.00 21.52 -7.11
C ALA A 1148 -10.01 22.09 -5.68
N ILE A 1149 -11.00 22.91 -5.35
CA ILE A 1149 -11.16 23.58 -4.07
C ILE A 1149 -12.42 23.03 -3.39
N ARG A 1150 -12.27 22.49 -2.17
CA ARG A 1150 -13.40 22.00 -1.38
C ARG A 1150 -13.88 23.08 -0.42
N LYS A 1151 -15.19 23.35 -0.41
CA LYS A 1151 -15.79 24.29 0.54
C LYS A 1151 -15.95 23.69 1.94
N GLY A 1152 -15.53 24.41 2.97
CA GLY A 1152 -15.71 24.05 4.39
C GLY A 1152 -17.13 24.35 4.91
N ALA A 1153 -17.49 23.76 6.05
CA ALA A 1153 -18.75 24.02 6.72
C ALA A 1153 -18.72 25.39 7.44
N SER A 1154 -19.78 26.17 7.31
CA SER A 1154 -19.92 27.48 7.95
C SER A 1154 -20.32 27.31 9.43
N GLY A 1155 -19.40 27.59 10.36
CA GLY A 1155 -19.73 27.58 11.81
C GLY A 1155 -18.67 27.03 12.78
N HIS A 1156 -17.52 26.54 12.32
CA HIS A 1156 -16.41 26.21 13.22
C HIS A 1156 -15.26 27.20 13.10
N VAL A 1157 -15.39 28.33 13.81
CA VAL A 1157 -14.25 29.14 14.21
C VAL A 1157 -13.49 28.36 15.30
N HIS A 1158 -12.21 28.10 15.03
CA HIS A 1158 -11.18 27.49 15.90
C HIS A 1158 -11.28 26.00 16.26
N GLN A 1159 -10.55 25.17 15.48
CA GLN A 1159 -9.63 24.09 15.91
C GLN A 1159 -9.50 23.00 14.83
N ALA A 1160 -9.00 23.33 13.63
CA ALA A 1160 -8.66 22.28 12.65
C ALA A 1160 -7.64 22.67 11.57
N ARG A 1161 -6.92 23.80 11.70
CA ARG A 1161 -5.83 24.11 10.75
C ARG A 1161 -4.49 23.57 11.28
N CYS A 1162 -4.30 22.26 11.13
CA CYS A 1162 -2.98 21.60 11.03
C CYS A 1162 -3.13 20.08 10.82
N ILE A 1163 -4.03 19.62 9.93
CA ILE A 1163 -4.03 18.21 9.51
C ILE A 1163 -4.45 18.13 8.03
N THR A 1164 -3.55 18.48 7.12
CA THR A 1164 -3.49 17.98 5.73
C THR A 1164 -2.17 18.43 5.09
N ALA A 1165 -1.08 17.99 5.71
CA ALA A 1165 0.12 17.56 4.98
C ALA A 1165 0.56 16.29 5.70
N ARG A 1166 -0.04 15.16 5.32
CA ARG A 1166 0.37 13.81 5.72
C ARG A 1166 0.58 12.98 4.47
#